data_AF-A0A8B8CAL3-F1
#
_entry.id   AF-A0A8B8CAL3-F1
#
_cell.length_a   1.000
_cell.length_b   1.000
_cell.length_c   1.000
_cell.angle_alpha   90.00
_cell.angle_beta   90.00
_cell.angle_gamma   90.00
#
_symmetry.space_group_name_H-M   'P 1'
#
loop_
_entity.id
_entity.type
_entity.pdbx_description
1 polymer ?
#
loop_
_entity_poly.entity_id
_entity_poly.type
_entity_poly.pdbx_seq_one_letter_code
_entity_poly.pdbx_strand_id
1 'polypeptide(L)'
;MYLKLVFKNVVKMKMKYTNLMIFFAGFFAVVAYDDLSDKKNATQSTTYNGEYNLYKADNAVDRDISTCMRTREIGPNSLNKTVWWRVDLGRVYNIYSVNILFKNYDGYESRQRGRFAGFSLYISNSGDRTSSSLCYKDGPALPPLNFSTECILSGRYIIFYNERLDGVTYPSGYEVSATVFMELCEVTVNGCNKIGVYGRNCNTSCPNNCRYRSCHIMNGTCFGCEAGYKGTTCTTKCPDEWYGFDCKQRCSGHCRDNDPCNKANGTCDGGCAAGWIGAFCEKECSDGAYGYGCVNNCSGHCIGDSPCNKQTGHCDKGCKPGYTNALCSKKCNSGTYGKNCIKKCSNYCLHKPCNHIDGVCTDGCQDGYIENMCNTSCEHDRYGKNCSHTCSSNCKTCKNTDGTCSCFAGWSGPNCSIACNNSYGENCQSRCDPFCVNQTCDRFDGTCQHACPDSSKSCDVAKLESPDQESSVLPVTLGGVSSACVILVIAVAVFLIRYKRKSSIMTKKKPSVLNTKQHLPMKTMKKQHYHDYDSALSDEPDEPDDSAPVLPERNMRGPPTNKNIPVRNIKAQIANMSAKENAGFKYEYNDIPRGELCSCLEGKKPENKVKNRYVTIFSYDHSRVVLNSPGYDGNGYIHANYIEDAKGVRSYIATQGPKPKTIADFWTMVSQEEVSVLVCLTNLKEGAKNKCAQYWPNVNDKLQGGNITIRNLGEKTYAEHIIRQFKLHNKAKGEDRLVTMYHYTAWADHGVADPLSLVVFHRQVMKATAQSNGKYTLVHCSAGVGRTGTYIALDALYREGQKSGKINVPMYVRTMRKDRMNMIQGDEQYKLLYLALMEAFNGPSRCMATEKFLRKYQEENCYTNCGNARPNTTQKFALSTEFEELLALRKVYATKDYELGQTHLSANYTQNVLPVEQYMCHLSYAKGRNTYYNAVLLQSFLEKDCMISGQYPLPEYTEDLLRLIRDFDVRIVVFLCPVKDLACSSTWFPTKTQVKFVGNFTIKHVNEAKGSHVKMTKLILQAKEANDMRITVLECPTWKERQSTADKRVLLDVIKEVKTEKINTEGRILVLSSDGAARCGPFFVVYNALEQITVDREVDIFTIARQLQVRRTEFVSTLDEYQLCYDVIAEYLLNDCVYGNV
;
A
#
# COMPACT_ATOMS: atom_id res chain seq x y z
N MET A 1 93.78 -13.12 3.06
CA MET A 1 93.40 -14.16 4.04
C MET A 1 91.93 -14.45 3.80
N TYR A 2 91.52 -15.66 3.42
CA TYR A 2 91.38 -16.85 4.28
C TYR A 2 90.63 -16.53 5.58
N LEU A 3 89.37 -16.92 5.77
CA LEU A 3 88.77 -18.27 5.97
C LEU A 3 88.67 -18.63 7.48
N LYS A 4 87.65 -19.44 7.82
CA LYS A 4 87.44 -20.16 9.09
C LYS A 4 86.99 -19.33 10.32
N LEU A 5 85.71 -19.41 10.71
CA LEU A 5 84.96 -20.53 11.33
C LEU A 5 84.93 -20.45 12.89
N VAL A 6 83.70 -20.43 13.41
CA VAL A 6 83.16 -21.37 14.43
C VAL A 6 83.10 -20.99 15.93
N PHE A 7 81.84 -20.88 16.40
CA PHE A 7 81.23 -21.34 17.67
C PHE A 7 82.00 -21.24 19.01
N LYS A 8 81.29 -20.75 20.05
CA LYS A 8 80.66 -21.66 21.04
C LYS A 8 79.54 -21.02 21.89
N ASN A 9 78.43 -21.75 21.97
CA ASN A 9 77.45 -21.99 23.05
C ASN A 9 77.45 -21.01 24.26
N VAL A 10 76.34 -20.37 24.66
CA VAL A 10 75.12 -20.98 25.28
C VAL A 10 75.52 -21.72 26.58
N VAL A 11 75.17 -21.26 27.80
CA VAL A 11 73.83 -21.24 28.45
C VAL A 11 73.80 -20.21 29.62
N LYS A 12 72.74 -19.38 29.80
CA LYS A 12 71.72 -19.43 30.92
C LYS A 12 70.81 -18.17 31.04
N MET A 13 69.52 -18.43 31.35
CA MET A 13 68.52 -17.62 32.08
C MET A 13 68.09 -16.18 31.65
N LYS A 14 66.84 -16.12 31.13
CA LYS A 14 65.72 -15.18 31.43
C LYS A 14 65.89 -13.65 31.28
N MET A 15 65.18 -13.12 30.27
CA MET A 15 64.26 -11.94 30.28
C MET A 15 64.68 -10.70 31.11
N LYS A 16 64.87 -9.52 30.49
CA LYS A 16 63.76 -8.62 30.03
C LYS A 16 64.29 -7.41 29.21
N TYR A 17 63.39 -6.83 28.38
CA TYR A 17 63.47 -5.54 27.64
C TYR A 17 64.73 -5.26 26.79
N THR A 18 64.70 -5.23 25.45
CA THR A 18 64.11 -4.21 24.54
C THR A 18 64.42 -2.75 24.84
N ASN A 19 65.47 -2.21 24.19
CA ASN A 19 65.25 -1.37 23.00
C ASN A 19 66.54 -1.22 22.15
N LEU A 20 66.41 -0.55 21.00
CA LEU A 20 67.49 -0.02 20.15
C LEU A 20 68.38 -1.04 19.39
N MET A 21 67.78 -1.85 18.50
CA MET A 21 68.37 -2.21 17.19
C MET A 21 67.25 -2.65 16.22
N ILE A 22 66.61 -1.69 15.55
CA ILE A 22 65.70 -1.95 14.41
C ILE A 22 66.05 -0.98 13.27
N PHE A 23 67.11 -1.30 12.54
CA PHE A 23 67.41 -0.74 11.23
C PHE A 23 68.16 -1.80 10.39
N PHE A 24 67.86 -1.86 9.09
CA PHE A 24 68.50 -2.75 8.09
C PHE A 24 68.39 -4.28 8.30
N ALA A 25 67.16 -4.80 8.29
CA ALA A 25 66.88 -6.21 7.92
C ALA A 25 65.52 -6.40 7.20
N GLY A 26 65.02 -5.37 6.52
CA GLY A 26 63.72 -5.39 5.83
C GLY A 26 63.81 -5.90 4.39
N PHE A 27 63.88 -7.22 4.20
CA PHE A 27 63.74 -7.82 2.87
C PHE A 27 62.30 -7.64 2.38
N PHE A 28 62.06 -6.64 1.51
CA PHE A 28 60.76 -6.46 0.87
C PHE A 28 60.51 -7.62 -0.11
N ALA A 29 59.76 -8.62 0.35
CA ALA A 29 59.19 -9.63 -0.52
C ALA A 29 58.19 -8.95 -1.47
N VAL A 30 58.61 -8.74 -2.72
CA VAL A 30 57.79 -8.15 -3.79
C VAL A 30 56.52 -8.99 -3.94
N VAL A 31 55.36 -8.34 -3.83
CA VAL A 31 54.06 -9.00 -3.96
C VAL A 31 53.82 -9.27 -5.45
N ALA A 32 53.67 -10.54 -5.80
CA ALA A 32 53.61 -10.98 -7.19
C ALA A 32 52.15 -11.18 -7.61
N TYR A 33 51.61 -10.17 -8.31
CA TYR A 33 50.31 -10.23 -8.98
C TYR A 33 50.48 -10.27 -10.48
N ASP A 34 49.58 -10.97 -11.15
CA ASP A 34 49.48 -11.00 -12.61
C ASP A 34 48.86 -9.69 -13.11
N ASP A 35 49.39 -9.15 -14.21
CA ASP A 35 48.68 -8.17 -15.02
C ASP A 35 47.59 -8.87 -15.84
N LEU A 36 46.34 -8.52 -15.56
CA LEU A 36 45.14 -9.14 -16.10
C LEU A 36 44.62 -8.48 -17.38
N SER A 37 45.10 -7.29 -17.75
CA SER A 37 44.61 -6.53 -18.90
C SER A 37 45.41 -6.73 -20.20
N ASP A 38 46.63 -7.30 -20.13
CA ASP A 38 47.47 -7.70 -21.28
C ASP A 38 46.67 -8.29 -22.45
N LYS A 39 46.62 -7.54 -23.55
CA LYS A 39 46.01 -7.88 -24.84
C LYS A 39 44.55 -8.33 -24.74
N LYS A 40 43.85 -7.82 -23.73
CA LYS A 40 42.39 -7.96 -23.59
C LYS A 40 41.66 -7.03 -24.55
N ASN A 41 40.43 -7.39 -24.88
CA ASN A 41 39.58 -6.61 -25.77
C ASN A 41 39.13 -5.32 -25.06
N ALA A 42 39.51 -4.17 -25.61
CA ALA A 42 39.15 -2.87 -25.08
C ALA A 42 38.21 -2.10 -26.03
N THR A 43 37.34 -1.28 -25.47
CA THR A 43 36.40 -0.44 -26.23
C THR A 43 36.29 0.95 -25.61
N GLN A 44 36.01 1.95 -26.43
CA GLN A 44 35.89 3.34 -25.99
C GLN A 44 34.68 4.05 -26.61
N SER A 45 34.17 5.04 -25.88
CA SER A 45 33.06 5.91 -26.25
C SER A 45 33.19 6.58 -27.63
N THR A 46 34.37 7.08 -27.95
CA THR A 46 34.70 7.78 -29.19
C THR A 46 36.18 7.55 -29.53
N THR A 47 36.55 7.59 -30.81
CA THR A 47 37.95 7.54 -31.28
C THR A 47 38.28 8.85 -32.01
N TYR A 48 39.50 9.35 -31.80
CA TYR A 48 40.03 10.55 -32.45
C TYR A 48 39.93 10.49 -33.98
N ASN A 49 39.78 11.66 -34.63
CA ASN A 49 39.68 11.79 -36.08
C ASN A 49 41.06 11.72 -36.76
N GLY A 50 41.71 10.56 -36.65
CA GLY A 50 42.92 10.20 -37.39
C GLY A 50 42.82 8.77 -37.92
N GLU A 51 43.95 8.14 -38.25
CA GLU A 51 43.94 6.72 -38.59
C GLU A 51 43.52 5.88 -37.38
N TYR A 52 42.50 5.03 -37.56
CA TYR A 52 41.89 4.26 -36.47
C TYR A 52 42.90 3.42 -35.67
N ASN A 53 43.88 2.81 -36.35
CA ASN A 53 44.87 1.93 -35.74
C ASN A 53 45.78 2.64 -34.72
N LEU A 54 46.03 3.95 -34.91
CA LEU A 54 46.90 4.75 -34.05
C LEU A 54 46.24 5.12 -32.72
N TYR A 55 44.91 5.06 -32.62
CA TYR A 55 44.13 5.62 -31.50
C TYR A 55 43.04 4.69 -30.94
N LYS A 56 43.00 3.43 -31.39
CA LYS A 56 42.03 2.42 -30.94
C LYS A 56 42.16 2.13 -29.44
N ALA A 57 41.09 1.59 -28.84
CA ALA A 57 41.04 1.34 -27.40
C ALA A 57 42.07 0.31 -26.89
N ASP A 58 42.49 -0.64 -27.72
CA ASP A 58 43.46 -1.69 -27.32
C ASP A 58 44.88 -1.14 -27.09
N ASN A 59 45.22 0.03 -27.66
CA ASN A 59 46.51 0.72 -27.50
C ASN A 59 46.75 1.25 -26.07
N ALA A 60 45.90 0.86 -25.12
CA ALA A 60 46.05 1.14 -23.70
C ALA A 60 46.28 -0.14 -22.88
N VAL A 61 46.42 -1.31 -23.53
CA VAL A 61 46.58 -2.62 -22.89
C VAL A 61 47.44 -3.60 -23.73
N ASP A 62 48.27 -3.09 -24.65
CA ASP A 62 49.15 -3.91 -25.50
C ASP A 62 50.60 -4.02 -24.97
N ARG A 63 50.91 -3.28 -23.89
CA ARG A 63 52.23 -3.07 -23.27
C ARG A 63 53.25 -2.26 -24.09
N ASP A 64 52.82 -1.53 -25.12
CA ASP A 64 53.65 -0.54 -25.81
C ASP A 64 53.26 0.89 -25.42
N ILE A 65 53.91 1.39 -24.37
CA ILE A 65 53.72 2.75 -23.82
C ILE A 65 54.02 3.90 -24.81
N SER A 66 54.55 3.61 -26.00
CA SER A 66 54.69 4.61 -27.06
C SER A 66 53.35 4.86 -27.76
N THR A 67 52.53 3.81 -27.91
CA THR A 67 51.15 3.89 -28.39
C THR A 67 50.21 4.35 -27.27
N CYS A 68 49.06 4.90 -27.64
CA CYS A 68 48.00 5.24 -26.70
C CYS A 68 46.64 5.15 -27.40
N MET A 69 45.58 4.81 -26.65
CA MET A 69 44.22 5.12 -27.10
C MET A 69 44.04 6.64 -27.15
N ARG A 70 43.13 7.13 -28.00
CA ARG A 70 42.73 8.54 -27.97
C ARG A 70 41.27 8.75 -28.33
N THR A 71 40.57 9.43 -27.43
CA THR A 71 39.16 9.83 -27.60
C THR A 71 38.99 11.01 -28.55
N ARG A 72 37.75 11.33 -28.95
CA ARG A 72 37.43 12.67 -29.45
C ARG A 72 37.51 13.70 -28.32
N GLU A 73 37.42 14.96 -28.70
CA GLU A 73 37.46 16.06 -27.74
C GLU A 73 36.29 16.01 -26.75
N ILE A 74 36.55 16.41 -25.51
CA ILE A 74 35.58 16.49 -24.40
C ILE A 74 35.66 17.86 -23.73
N GLY A 75 34.51 18.44 -23.34
CA GLY A 75 34.47 19.68 -22.56
C GLY A 75 33.36 20.66 -22.93
N PRO A 76 33.35 21.86 -22.32
CA PRO A 76 32.38 22.90 -22.63
C PRO A 76 32.34 23.26 -24.12
N ASN A 77 33.51 23.34 -24.74
CA ASN A 77 33.67 23.64 -26.17
C ASN A 77 33.54 22.40 -27.09
N SER A 78 33.02 21.26 -26.61
CA SER A 78 32.83 20.01 -27.37
C SER A 78 31.38 19.55 -27.42
N LEU A 79 31.05 18.77 -28.45
CA LEU A 79 29.83 17.96 -28.53
C LEU A 79 29.78 16.85 -27.45
N ASN A 80 30.94 16.33 -27.03
CA ASN A 80 31.00 15.28 -25.99
C ASN A 80 31.22 15.93 -24.62
N LYS A 81 30.26 15.74 -23.71
CA LYS A 81 30.38 16.14 -22.29
C LYS A 81 30.89 15.01 -21.39
N THR A 82 30.89 13.78 -21.87
CA THR A 82 31.38 12.59 -21.16
C THR A 82 32.11 11.66 -22.12
N VAL A 83 33.12 10.94 -21.63
CA VAL A 83 33.84 9.90 -22.36
C VAL A 83 34.13 8.72 -21.42
N TRP A 84 34.21 7.53 -22.00
CA TRP A 84 34.62 6.32 -21.30
C TRP A 84 35.53 5.45 -22.17
N TRP A 85 36.28 4.59 -21.49
CA TRP A 85 37.06 3.48 -22.00
C TRP A 85 36.85 2.29 -21.07
N ARG A 86 36.83 1.07 -21.60
CA ARG A 86 36.68 -0.15 -20.81
C ARG A 86 37.43 -1.32 -21.42
N VAL A 87 37.94 -2.20 -20.56
CA VAL A 87 38.55 -3.48 -20.95
C VAL A 87 37.74 -4.65 -20.42
N ASP A 88 37.53 -5.67 -21.26
CA ASP A 88 36.93 -6.94 -20.88
C ASP A 88 38.02 -7.97 -20.55
N LEU A 89 38.21 -8.28 -19.27
CA LEU A 89 39.18 -9.28 -18.82
C LEU A 89 38.81 -10.71 -19.31
N GLY A 90 37.59 -10.91 -19.79
CA GLY A 90 37.05 -12.16 -20.36
C GLY A 90 36.34 -13.04 -19.34
N ARG A 91 36.63 -12.87 -18.05
CA ARG A 91 35.94 -13.51 -16.92
C ARG A 91 36.01 -12.63 -15.67
N VAL A 92 35.29 -13.00 -14.62
CA VAL A 92 35.41 -12.38 -13.31
C VAL A 92 36.76 -12.76 -12.67
N TYR A 93 37.49 -11.77 -12.17
CA TYR A 93 38.77 -11.92 -11.48
C TYR A 93 38.74 -11.26 -10.09
N ASN A 94 39.61 -11.70 -9.19
CA ASN A 94 39.95 -10.95 -7.97
C ASN A 94 41.01 -9.91 -8.36
N ILE A 95 40.74 -8.63 -8.12
CA ILE A 95 41.60 -7.49 -8.47
C ILE A 95 42.29 -6.98 -7.19
N TYR A 96 43.53 -6.50 -7.32
CA TYR A 96 44.28 -5.85 -6.24
C TYR A 96 44.46 -4.35 -6.50
N SER A 97 44.96 -3.96 -7.66
CA SER A 97 45.17 -2.55 -8.02
C SER A 97 44.99 -2.29 -9.52
N VAL A 98 44.70 -1.04 -9.87
CA VAL A 98 44.67 -0.57 -11.26
C VAL A 98 45.68 0.56 -11.40
N ASN A 99 46.54 0.44 -12.41
CA ASN A 99 47.56 1.41 -12.76
C ASN A 99 47.22 2.02 -14.12
N ILE A 100 47.49 3.31 -14.31
CA ILE A 100 47.18 4.04 -15.55
C ILE A 100 48.33 4.97 -15.89
N LEU A 101 48.89 4.79 -17.09
CA LEU A 101 49.83 5.70 -17.70
C LEU A 101 49.10 6.59 -18.72
N PHE A 102 49.05 7.90 -18.46
CA PHE A 102 48.50 8.91 -19.34
C PHE A 102 49.62 9.56 -20.18
N LYS A 103 49.33 10.00 -21.41
CA LYS A 103 50.32 10.59 -22.31
C LYS A 103 51.00 11.82 -21.69
N ASN A 104 52.32 11.73 -21.51
CA ASN A 104 53.16 12.89 -21.29
C ASN A 104 53.66 13.47 -22.63
N TYR A 105 53.92 14.77 -22.65
CA TYR A 105 54.56 15.50 -23.75
C TYR A 105 55.59 16.44 -23.13
N ASP A 106 56.81 16.46 -23.64
CA ASP A 106 57.93 17.17 -23.01
C ASP A 106 57.64 18.67 -22.82
N GLY A 107 57.83 19.15 -21.58
CA GLY A 107 57.50 20.52 -21.17
C GLY A 107 56.02 20.79 -20.85
N TYR A 108 55.10 19.83 -21.07
CA TYR A 108 53.65 20.03 -20.90
C TYR A 108 52.99 19.19 -19.79
N GLU A 109 53.76 18.54 -18.91
CA GLU A 109 53.25 17.61 -17.87
C GLU A 109 52.05 18.18 -17.09
N SER A 110 52.17 19.38 -16.55
CA SER A 110 51.11 20.05 -15.75
C SER A 110 49.79 20.15 -16.52
N ARG A 111 49.84 20.47 -17.82
CA ARG A 111 48.66 20.55 -18.69
C ARG A 111 48.05 19.17 -18.95
N GLN A 112 48.86 18.14 -19.14
CA GLN A 112 48.35 16.78 -19.33
C GLN A 112 47.71 16.25 -18.04
N ARG A 113 48.23 16.60 -16.85
CA ARG A 113 47.59 16.30 -15.56
C ARG A 113 46.25 17.01 -15.43
N GLY A 114 46.17 18.27 -15.86
CA GLY A 114 44.91 19.03 -15.99
C GLY A 114 43.88 18.41 -16.94
N ARG A 115 44.32 17.70 -17.98
CA ARG A 115 43.46 16.96 -18.92
C ARG A 115 43.02 15.60 -18.35
N PHE A 116 43.93 14.86 -17.73
CA PHE A 116 43.65 13.56 -17.12
C PHE A 116 42.63 13.66 -15.98
N ALA A 117 42.66 14.76 -15.23
CA ALA A 117 41.83 14.99 -14.05
C ALA A 117 40.31 14.86 -14.28
N GLY A 118 39.57 14.57 -13.21
CA GLY A 118 38.12 14.41 -13.15
C GLY A 118 37.61 12.98 -13.33
N PHE A 119 38.49 12.02 -13.62
CA PHE A 119 38.12 10.66 -13.98
C PHE A 119 37.60 9.82 -12.79
N SER A 120 36.90 8.73 -13.09
CA SER A 120 36.54 7.66 -12.16
C SER A 120 36.82 6.28 -12.75
N LEU A 121 37.11 5.32 -11.87
CA LEU A 121 37.28 3.91 -12.19
C LEU A 121 36.15 3.10 -11.55
N TYR A 122 35.49 2.28 -12.37
CA TYR A 122 34.43 1.38 -11.95
C TYR A 122 34.77 -0.07 -12.30
N ILE A 123 34.33 -0.99 -11.43
CA ILE A 123 34.50 -2.44 -11.57
C ILE A 123 33.11 -3.06 -11.77
N SER A 124 32.93 -3.79 -12.87
CA SER A 124 31.62 -4.32 -13.27
C SER A 124 31.68 -5.79 -13.67
N ASN A 125 30.59 -6.52 -13.44
CA ASN A 125 30.38 -7.88 -13.94
C ASN A 125 29.53 -7.92 -15.22
N SER A 126 28.75 -6.86 -15.48
CA SER A 126 27.85 -6.72 -16.62
C SER A 126 28.45 -5.93 -17.79
N GLY A 127 29.44 -5.07 -17.52
CA GLY A 127 29.99 -4.10 -18.49
C GLY A 127 29.17 -2.80 -18.58
N ASP A 128 28.12 -2.68 -17.76
CA ASP A 128 27.36 -1.46 -17.50
C ASP A 128 27.88 -0.75 -16.23
N ARG A 129 27.69 0.57 -16.17
CA ARG A 129 28.04 1.45 -15.05
C ARG A 129 26.98 1.48 -13.95
N THR A 130 25.68 1.36 -14.26
CA THR A 130 24.61 1.42 -13.24
C THR A 130 24.65 0.23 -12.27
N SER A 131 25.21 -0.88 -12.72
CA SER A 131 25.43 -2.12 -11.97
C SER A 131 26.90 -2.36 -11.60
N SER A 132 27.70 -1.29 -11.50
CA SER A 132 29.14 -1.34 -11.19
C SER A 132 29.49 -0.79 -9.80
N SER A 133 30.57 -1.30 -9.22
CA SER A 133 31.17 -0.76 -7.99
C SER A 133 32.17 0.35 -8.33
N LEU A 134 32.06 1.51 -7.70
CA LEU A 134 33.09 2.54 -7.77
C LEU A 134 34.37 2.03 -7.07
N CYS A 135 35.51 2.12 -7.75
CA CYS A 135 36.83 1.82 -7.21
C CYS A 135 37.61 3.09 -6.85
N TYR A 136 37.55 4.11 -7.73
CA TYR A 136 38.22 5.39 -7.52
C TYR A 136 37.47 6.53 -8.20
N LYS A 137 37.50 7.73 -7.63
CA LYS A 137 37.11 8.99 -8.25
C LYS A 137 38.21 10.01 -7.96
N ASP A 138 38.65 10.71 -9.00
CA ASP A 138 39.71 11.70 -8.91
C ASP A 138 39.31 12.90 -8.05
N GLY A 139 40.31 13.52 -7.42
CA GLY A 139 40.13 14.55 -6.41
C GLY A 139 40.23 15.99 -6.95
N PRO A 140 40.26 16.98 -6.03
CA PRO A 140 40.52 18.37 -6.38
C PRO A 140 41.99 18.64 -6.73
N ALA A 141 42.91 17.74 -6.39
CA ALA A 141 44.33 17.80 -6.73
C ALA A 141 44.61 17.05 -8.04
N LEU A 142 45.41 17.62 -8.94
CA LEU A 142 45.68 17.02 -10.25
C LEU A 142 46.42 15.67 -10.13
N PRO A 143 45.89 14.58 -10.71
CA PRO A 143 46.51 13.26 -10.64
C PRO A 143 47.89 13.25 -11.31
N PRO A 144 48.83 12.39 -10.88
CA PRO A 144 50.08 12.13 -11.60
C PRO A 144 49.79 11.42 -12.94
N LEU A 145 50.64 11.62 -13.96
CA LEU A 145 50.46 10.95 -15.26
C LEU A 145 50.71 9.45 -15.21
N ASN A 146 51.49 8.98 -14.23
CA ASN A 146 51.53 7.57 -13.84
C ASN A 146 50.77 7.45 -12.52
N PHE A 147 49.56 6.93 -12.59
CA PHE A 147 48.62 6.81 -11.48
C PHE A 147 48.44 5.34 -11.07
N SER A 148 48.29 5.08 -9.78
CA SER A 148 47.98 3.75 -9.25
C SER A 148 47.02 3.87 -8.06
N THR A 149 46.05 2.96 -7.98
CA THR A 149 45.15 2.84 -6.82
C THR A 149 44.95 1.37 -6.47
N GLU A 150 44.95 1.05 -5.17
CA GLU A 150 44.36 -0.20 -4.70
C GLU A 150 42.86 -0.22 -5.06
N CYS A 151 42.37 -1.41 -5.39
CA CYS A 151 41.09 -1.64 -6.05
C CYS A 151 40.58 -3.04 -5.71
N ILE A 152 40.52 -3.35 -4.40
CA ILE A 152 40.33 -4.72 -3.88
C ILE A 152 38.87 -5.18 -4.02
N LEU A 153 38.47 -5.43 -5.25
CA LEU A 153 37.14 -5.79 -5.70
C LEU A 153 37.21 -7.04 -6.60
N SER A 154 36.04 -7.54 -7.01
CA SER A 154 35.96 -8.58 -8.02
C SER A 154 35.06 -8.16 -9.18
N GLY A 155 35.54 -8.36 -10.41
CA GLY A 155 34.88 -7.88 -11.62
C GLY A 155 35.41 -8.54 -12.89
N ARG A 156 34.68 -8.37 -13.99
CA ARG A 156 35.07 -8.76 -15.34
C ARG A 156 35.52 -7.56 -16.20
N TYR A 157 34.96 -6.39 -15.93
CA TYR A 157 35.21 -5.16 -16.69
C TYR A 157 35.79 -4.09 -15.78
N ILE A 158 36.85 -3.44 -16.26
CA ILE A 158 37.35 -2.17 -15.72
C ILE A 158 36.83 -1.07 -16.63
N ILE A 159 36.23 -0.02 -16.06
CA ILE A 159 35.66 1.11 -16.81
C ILE A 159 36.30 2.41 -16.30
N PHE A 160 37.07 3.06 -17.17
CA PHE A 160 37.50 4.45 -17.03
C PHE A 160 36.41 5.37 -17.55
N TYR A 161 36.08 6.42 -16.82
CA TYR A 161 35.02 7.38 -17.15
C TYR A 161 35.46 8.80 -16.77
N ASN A 162 35.29 9.79 -17.65
CA ASN A 162 35.57 11.19 -17.36
C ASN A 162 34.48 12.11 -17.94
N GLU A 163 34.17 13.21 -17.25
CA GLU A 163 33.03 14.09 -17.52
C GLU A 163 33.41 15.57 -17.35
N ARG A 164 33.05 16.38 -18.35
CA ARG A 164 33.29 17.82 -18.40
C ARG A 164 32.02 18.50 -18.90
N LEU A 165 31.19 18.91 -17.96
CA LEU A 165 29.82 19.40 -18.14
C LEU A 165 29.80 20.93 -18.27
N ASP A 166 28.74 21.45 -18.88
CA ASP A 166 28.51 22.90 -19.00
C ASP A 166 28.07 23.50 -17.65
N GLY A 167 28.51 24.72 -17.36
CA GLY A 167 28.18 25.44 -16.12
C GLY A 167 28.89 24.95 -14.84
N VAL A 168 29.59 23.81 -14.88
CA VAL A 168 30.34 23.29 -13.73
C VAL A 168 31.68 24.03 -13.59
N THR A 169 32.00 24.47 -12.37
CA THR A 169 33.30 25.05 -12.02
C THR A 169 34.28 23.94 -11.64
N TYR A 170 35.41 23.86 -12.34
CA TYR A 170 36.42 22.82 -12.12
C TYR A 170 37.57 23.30 -11.22
N PRO A 171 38.26 22.39 -10.49
CA PRO A 171 39.40 22.73 -9.64
C PRO A 171 40.55 23.39 -10.41
N SER A 172 41.36 24.19 -9.71
CA SER A 172 42.47 24.92 -10.32
C SER A 172 43.46 23.99 -11.03
N GLY A 173 43.79 24.33 -12.28
CA GLY A 173 44.68 23.54 -13.14
C GLY A 173 43.98 22.45 -13.96
N TYR A 174 42.68 22.20 -13.79
CA TYR A 174 41.91 21.40 -14.76
C TYR A 174 41.88 22.13 -16.11
N GLU A 175 42.24 21.45 -17.21
CA GLU A 175 42.12 22.00 -18.56
C GLU A 175 40.65 21.96 -18.98
N VAL A 176 40.02 23.12 -19.10
CA VAL A 176 38.61 23.27 -19.52
C VAL A 176 38.44 24.26 -20.67
N SER A 177 39.54 24.90 -21.09
CA SER A 177 39.54 26.00 -22.05
C SER A 177 39.89 25.54 -23.46
N ALA A 178 40.96 24.74 -23.58
CA ALA A 178 41.42 24.16 -24.83
C ALA A 178 40.81 22.77 -25.05
N THR A 179 41.02 22.24 -26.26
CA THR A 179 40.60 20.89 -26.65
C THR A 179 41.26 19.82 -25.76
N VAL A 180 40.45 19.17 -24.90
CA VAL A 180 40.87 18.03 -24.06
C VAL A 180 40.62 16.72 -24.79
N PHE A 181 41.60 15.83 -24.79
CA PHE A 181 41.46 14.43 -25.17
C PHE A 181 41.84 13.56 -23.97
N MET A 182 41.21 12.40 -23.80
CA MET A 182 41.78 11.32 -22.99
C MET A 182 42.80 10.56 -23.85
N GLU A 183 44.00 10.36 -23.31
CA GLU A 183 45.15 9.75 -23.99
C GLU A 183 45.79 8.72 -23.03
N LEU A 184 45.17 7.53 -22.88
CA LEU A 184 45.70 6.45 -22.03
C LEU A 184 46.68 5.57 -22.84
N CYS A 185 47.88 5.37 -22.33
CA CYS A 185 48.96 4.65 -23.01
C CYS A 185 49.25 3.27 -22.43
N GLU A 186 48.90 3.03 -21.17
CA GLU A 186 48.89 1.68 -20.57
C GLU A 186 47.94 1.67 -19.37
N VAL A 187 47.23 0.57 -19.15
CA VAL A 187 46.24 0.35 -18.09
C VAL A 187 46.42 -1.05 -17.52
N THR A 188 47.39 -1.20 -16.63
CA THR A 188 47.80 -2.48 -16.03
C THR A 188 46.89 -2.84 -14.85
N VAL A 189 46.21 -4.00 -14.91
CA VAL A 189 45.20 -4.43 -13.93
C VAL A 189 45.75 -5.57 -13.10
N ASN A 190 46.32 -5.26 -11.93
CA ASN A 190 46.98 -6.25 -11.09
C ASN A 190 45.96 -7.13 -10.33
N GLY A 191 46.13 -8.44 -10.38
CA GLY A 191 45.33 -9.39 -9.58
C GLY A 191 45.85 -10.82 -9.66
N CYS A 192 44.96 -11.80 -9.46
CA CYS A 192 45.30 -13.23 -9.59
C CYS A 192 44.73 -13.80 -10.89
N ASN A 193 45.58 -14.24 -11.82
CA ASN A 193 45.11 -14.81 -13.09
C ASN A 193 44.47 -16.19 -12.89
N LYS A 194 44.96 -16.98 -11.95
CA LYS A 194 44.33 -18.24 -11.51
C LYS A 194 42.96 -17.94 -10.89
N ILE A 195 41.92 -18.69 -11.26
CA ILE A 195 40.55 -18.46 -10.78
C ILE A 195 40.43 -18.87 -9.30
N GLY A 196 39.74 -18.05 -8.51
CA GLY A 196 39.28 -18.44 -7.17
C GLY A 196 40.43 -18.73 -6.21
N VAL A 197 41.44 -17.87 -6.19
CA VAL A 197 42.57 -17.90 -5.25
C VAL A 197 42.84 -16.52 -4.66
N TYR A 198 43.57 -16.51 -3.55
CA TYR A 198 44.02 -15.35 -2.80
C TYR A 198 45.42 -15.57 -2.19
N GLY A 199 45.89 -14.56 -1.46
CA GLY A 199 47.21 -14.49 -0.86
C GLY A 199 48.22 -13.79 -1.77
N ARG A 200 49.35 -13.34 -1.20
CA ARG A 200 50.39 -12.52 -1.86
C ARG A 200 51.01 -13.13 -3.13
N ASN A 201 50.81 -14.43 -3.34
CA ASN A 201 51.33 -15.22 -4.46
C ASN A 201 50.21 -16.03 -5.16
N CYS A 202 48.94 -15.66 -4.98
CA CYS A 202 47.78 -16.29 -5.66
C CYS A 202 47.70 -17.83 -5.55
N ASN A 203 48.12 -18.41 -4.43
CA ASN A 203 48.26 -19.86 -4.27
C ASN A 203 47.17 -20.53 -3.41
N THR A 204 46.45 -19.78 -2.58
CA THR A 204 45.46 -20.33 -1.64
C THR A 204 44.05 -20.22 -2.23
N SER A 205 43.32 -21.34 -2.35
CA SER A 205 41.97 -21.34 -2.94
C SER A 205 40.95 -20.58 -2.09
N CYS A 206 40.13 -19.74 -2.73
CA CYS A 206 38.91 -19.18 -2.14
C CYS A 206 37.95 -20.31 -1.69
N PRO A 207 37.18 -20.12 -0.61
CA PRO A 207 36.14 -21.06 -0.20
C PRO A 207 35.17 -21.42 -1.33
N ASN A 208 34.82 -22.71 -1.45
CA ASN A 208 34.08 -23.23 -2.61
C ASN A 208 32.70 -22.60 -2.84
N ASN A 209 32.05 -22.10 -1.78
CA ASN A 209 30.73 -21.47 -1.83
C ASN A 209 30.80 -19.92 -1.80
N CYS A 210 31.99 -19.32 -1.93
CA CYS A 210 32.07 -17.91 -2.29
C CYS A 210 31.38 -17.70 -3.65
N ARG A 211 30.58 -16.65 -3.77
CA ARG A 211 29.86 -16.35 -5.01
C ARG A 211 30.84 -16.13 -6.17
N TYR A 212 30.61 -16.81 -7.30
CA TYR A 212 31.55 -16.87 -8.44
C TYR A 212 32.97 -17.35 -8.08
N ARG A 213 33.15 -18.07 -6.95
CA ARG A 213 34.44 -18.35 -6.30
C ARG A 213 35.31 -17.12 -6.01
N SER A 214 34.72 -15.92 -5.95
CA SER A 214 35.43 -14.66 -5.77
C SER A 214 35.60 -14.32 -4.28
N CYS A 215 36.81 -13.95 -3.87
CA CYS A 215 37.13 -13.65 -2.49
C CYS A 215 38.22 -12.58 -2.37
N HIS A 216 38.24 -11.87 -1.24
CA HIS A 216 39.14 -10.76 -0.98
C HIS A 216 40.61 -11.21 -1.04
N ILE A 217 41.37 -10.62 -1.97
CA ILE A 217 42.61 -11.16 -2.54
C ILE A 217 43.75 -11.33 -1.53
N MET A 218 43.65 -10.73 -0.34
CA MET A 218 44.66 -10.82 0.71
C MET A 218 44.33 -11.78 1.86
N ASN A 219 43.05 -12.12 2.11
CA ASN A 219 42.64 -12.87 3.31
C ASN A 219 41.56 -13.96 3.09
N GLY A 220 41.03 -14.11 1.88
CA GLY A 220 40.13 -15.20 1.53
C GLY A 220 38.67 -15.04 1.94
N THR A 221 38.25 -13.89 2.50
CA THR A 221 36.83 -13.68 2.84
C THR A 221 36.00 -13.51 1.58
N CYS A 222 34.87 -14.21 1.49
CA CYS A 222 33.98 -14.14 0.33
C CYS A 222 33.33 -12.76 0.22
N PHE A 223 33.20 -12.21 -0.99
CA PHE A 223 32.44 -10.97 -1.24
C PHE A 223 30.91 -11.17 -1.15
N GLY A 224 30.46 -12.43 -1.05
CA GLY A 224 29.10 -12.88 -0.86
C GLY A 224 29.04 -14.41 -1.02
N CYS A 225 27.98 -15.05 -0.55
CA CYS A 225 27.81 -16.50 -0.62
C CYS A 225 26.92 -16.94 -1.78
N GLU A 226 27.20 -18.12 -2.32
CA GLU A 226 26.24 -18.85 -3.15
C GLU A 226 24.99 -19.23 -2.34
N ALA A 227 23.89 -19.47 -3.04
CA ALA A 227 22.60 -19.72 -2.40
C ALA A 227 22.62 -20.99 -1.52
N GLY A 228 22.02 -20.88 -0.32
CA GLY A 228 22.07 -21.95 0.69
C GLY A 228 23.21 -21.84 1.70
N TYR A 229 24.06 -20.82 1.60
CA TYR A 229 25.21 -20.62 2.48
C TYR A 229 25.31 -19.18 3.02
N LYS A 230 25.96 -19.03 4.18
CA LYS A 230 26.26 -17.75 4.85
C LYS A 230 27.61 -17.78 5.60
N GLY A 231 28.01 -16.62 6.12
CA GLY A 231 29.25 -16.43 6.88
C GLY A 231 30.41 -15.93 6.01
N THR A 232 31.46 -15.38 6.63
CA THR A 232 32.57 -14.70 5.93
C THR A 232 33.39 -15.59 4.99
N THR A 233 33.26 -16.91 5.12
CA THR A 233 33.86 -17.92 4.23
C THR A 233 32.83 -18.85 3.59
N CYS A 234 31.52 -18.57 3.74
CA CYS A 234 30.41 -19.31 3.15
C CYS A 234 30.40 -20.83 3.43
N THR A 235 31.02 -21.26 4.52
CA THR A 235 31.05 -22.67 4.95
C THR A 235 29.79 -23.09 5.72
N THR A 236 29.07 -22.14 6.31
CA THR A 236 27.85 -22.40 7.08
C THR A 236 26.64 -22.50 6.14
N LYS A 237 25.91 -23.62 6.16
CA LYS A 237 24.60 -23.75 5.47
C LYS A 237 23.56 -22.83 6.11
N CYS A 238 22.47 -22.54 5.39
CA CYS A 238 21.36 -21.80 5.99
C CYS A 238 20.69 -22.56 7.16
N PRO A 239 20.16 -21.85 8.17
CA PRO A 239 19.17 -22.38 9.10
C PRO A 239 17.93 -22.90 8.35
N ASP A 240 17.16 -23.78 8.98
CA ASP A 240 16.01 -24.46 8.36
C ASP A 240 14.85 -23.54 7.98
N GLU A 241 14.75 -22.36 8.61
CA GLU A 241 13.79 -21.31 8.24
C GLU A 241 14.27 -20.37 7.13
N TRP A 242 15.49 -20.50 6.60
CA TRP A 242 16.08 -19.49 5.71
C TRP A 242 16.72 -20.06 4.44
N TYR A 243 16.65 -19.31 3.34
CA TYR A 243 17.15 -19.70 2.03
C TYR A 243 17.78 -18.54 1.24
N GLY A 244 18.34 -18.89 0.07
CA GLY A 244 18.87 -17.95 -0.90
C GLY A 244 20.31 -17.52 -0.62
N PHE A 245 20.79 -16.53 -1.40
CA PHE A 245 22.12 -15.94 -1.23
C PHE A 245 22.25 -15.29 0.16
N ASP A 246 23.37 -15.56 0.83
CA ASP A 246 23.68 -15.19 2.22
C ASP A 246 22.61 -15.58 3.26
N CYS A 247 21.68 -16.49 2.91
CA CYS A 247 20.51 -16.87 3.72
C CYS A 247 19.60 -15.69 4.12
N LYS A 248 19.36 -14.74 3.21
CA LYS A 248 18.60 -13.50 3.46
C LYS A 248 17.07 -13.60 3.27
N GLN A 249 16.54 -14.73 2.82
CA GLN A 249 15.11 -14.95 2.58
C GLN A 249 14.56 -16.00 3.57
N ARG A 250 13.31 -15.87 4.02
CA ARG A 250 12.69 -16.78 5.00
C ARG A 250 11.69 -17.73 4.34
N CYS A 251 11.70 -19.00 4.72
CA CYS A 251 10.72 -20.01 4.33
C CYS A 251 9.29 -19.60 4.79
N SER A 252 8.26 -20.11 4.11
CA SER A 252 6.85 -19.89 4.49
C SER A 252 6.43 -20.61 5.78
N GLY A 253 7.09 -21.72 6.12
CA GLY A 253 6.64 -22.62 7.20
C GLY A 253 5.43 -23.47 6.82
N HIS A 254 5.08 -23.57 5.53
CA HIS A 254 3.91 -24.32 5.03
C HIS A 254 4.29 -25.40 4.00
N CYS A 255 5.56 -25.81 4.01
CA CYS A 255 5.98 -27.04 3.36
C CYS A 255 5.25 -28.24 3.97
N ARG A 256 5.06 -29.27 3.15
CA ARG A 256 4.44 -30.53 3.56
C ARG A 256 5.18 -31.15 4.76
N ASP A 257 4.40 -31.78 5.65
CA ASP A 257 4.88 -32.58 6.78
C ASP A 257 5.91 -31.87 7.72
N ASN A 258 5.89 -30.53 7.70
CA ASN A 258 6.83 -29.61 8.36
C ASN A 258 8.31 -29.72 7.89
N ASP A 259 8.56 -30.22 6.67
CA ASP A 259 9.90 -30.25 6.09
C ASP A 259 10.51 -28.83 5.94
N PRO A 260 11.83 -28.67 6.13
CA PRO A 260 12.50 -27.40 5.89
C PRO A 260 12.48 -27.04 4.40
N CYS A 261 12.24 -25.77 4.06
CA CYS A 261 12.26 -25.36 2.65
C CYS A 261 13.67 -25.44 2.05
N ASN A 262 13.76 -25.67 0.74
CA ASN A 262 15.03 -25.88 0.06
C ASN A 262 15.91 -24.62 0.20
N LYS A 263 17.05 -24.78 0.88
CA LYS A 263 17.90 -23.69 1.33
C LYS A 263 18.52 -22.87 0.19
N ALA A 264 18.56 -23.39 -1.04
CA ALA A 264 19.06 -22.65 -2.19
C ALA A 264 17.99 -21.72 -2.81
N ASN A 265 16.79 -22.24 -3.09
CA ASN A 265 15.77 -21.56 -3.91
C ASN A 265 14.46 -21.23 -3.17
N GLY A 266 14.25 -21.78 -1.97
CA GLY A 266 13.06 -21.60 -1.13
C GLY A 266 11.91 -22.58 -1.37
N THR A 267 12.01 -23.50 -2.34
CA THR A 267 10.88 -24.38 -2.69
C THR A 267 10.63 -25.46 -1.65
N CYS A 268 9.37 -25.84 -1.50
CA CYS A 268 8.99 -27.01 -0.71
C CYS A 268 9.00 -28.24 -1.64
N ASP A 269 10.11 -28.96 -1.70
CA ASP A 269 10.32 -30.00 -2.72
C ASP A 269 9.40 -31.23 -2.53
N GLY A 270 8.93 -31.47 -1.31
CA GLY A 270 7.85 -32.44 -0.99
C GLY A 270 6.42 -31.93 -1.26
N GLY A 271 6.28 -30.69 -1.77
CA GLY A 271 5.01 -29.99 -1.93
C GLY A 271 4.56 -29.23 -0.69
N CYS A 272 3.32 -28.75 -0.72
CA CYS A 272 2.73 -27.92 0.34
C CYS A 272 1.91 -28.73 1.34
N ALA A 273 1.82 -28.25 2.58
CA ALA A 273 0.89 -28.76 3.58
C ALA A 273 -0.58 -28.65 3.11
N ALA A 274 -1.47 -29.43 3.72
CA ALA A 274 -2.89 -29.36 3.41
C ALA A 274 -3.44 -27.96 3.68
N GLY A 275 -4.24 -27.43 2.74
CA GLY A 275 -4.75 -26.06 2.78
C GLY A 275 -3.84 -25.01 2.12
N TRP A 276 -2.65 -25.39 1.62
CA TRP A 276 -1.67 -24.48 1.02
C TRP A 276 -1.28 -24.87 -0.40
N ILE A 277 -0.90 -23.86 -1.19
CA ILE A 277 -0.48 -23.95 -2.60
C ILE A 277 0.51 -22.84 -2.95
N GLY A 278 1.32 -23.05 -3.99
CA GLY A 278 2.35 -22.12 -4.47
C GLY A 278 3.70 -22.80 -4.59
N ALA A 279 4.68 -22.17 -5.24
CA ALA A 279 6.03 -22.71 -5.35
C ALA A 279 6.78 -22.68 -4.01
N PHE A 280 6.39 -21.76 -3.13
CA PHE A 280 6.92 -21.58 -1.78
C PHE A 280 5.84 -21.88 -0.72
N CYS A 281 4.70 -22.45 -1.14
CA CYS A 281 3.52 -22.69 -0.30
C CYS A 281 2.98 -21.43 0.40
N GLU A 282 3.08 -20.31 -0.31
CA GLU A 282 2.82 -18.96 0.18
C GLU A 282 1.36 -18.49 0.07
N LYS A 283 0.44 -19.38 -0.34
CA LYS A 283 -1.00 -19.07 -0.51
C LYS A 283 -1.87 -20.15 0.09
N GLU A 284 -2.94 -19.76 0.78
CA GLU A 284 -4.02 -20.68 1.14
C GLU A 284 -4.80 -21.16 -0.11
N CYS A 285 -5.52 -22.27 0.02
CA CYS A 285 -6.54 -22.66 -0.94
C CYS A 285 -7.62 -21.57 -1.11
N SER A 286 -8.10 -21.44 -2.36
CA SER A 286 -9.32 -20.69 -2.68
C SER A 286 -10.56 -21.39 -2.14
N ASP A 287 -11.57 -20.62 -1.75
CA ASP A 287 -12.86 -21.15 -1.32
C ASP A 287 -13.44 -22.09 -2.39
N GLY A 288 -13.84 -23.29 -1.97
CA GLY A 288 -14.24 -24.38 -2.87
C GLY A 288 -13.17 -25.44 -3.13
N ALA A 289 -11.91 -25.25 -2.71
CA ALA A 289 -10.82 -26.22 -2.85
C ALA A 289 -10.13 -26.57 -1.52
N TYR A 290 -9.64 -27.80 -1.37
CA TYR A 290 -9.04 -28.30 -0.12
C TYR A 290 -7.95 -29.38 -0.29
N GLY A 291 -7.21 -29.61 0.79
CA GLY A 291 -6.19 -30.66 0.91
C GLY A 291 -4.80 -30.23 0.43
N TYR A 292 -3.89 -31.21 0.28
CA TYR A 292 -2.52 -30.97 -0.20
C TYR A 292 -2.55 -30.37 -1.61
N GLY A 293 -1.93 -29.20 -1.80
CA GLY A 293 -1.93 -28.49 -3.09
C GLY A 293 -3.32 -28.11 -3.62
N CYS A 294 -4.35 -28.09 -2.75
CA CYS A 294 -5.73 -27.70 -3.08
C CYS A 294 -6.39 -28.52 -4.22
N VAL A 295 -5.99 -29.78 -4.41
CA VAL A 295 -6.43 -30.60 -5.55
C VAL A 295 -7.86 -31.16 -5.44
N ASN A 296 -8.49 -31.07 -4.27
CA ASN A 296 -9.83 -31.61 -4.02
C ASN A 296 -10.87 -30.49 -3.99
N ASN A 297 -12.07 -30.73 -4.53
CA ASN A 297 -13.15 -29.73 -4.54
C ASN A 297 -14.16 -29.97 -3.42
N CYS A 298 -14.62 -28.92 -2.75
CA CYS A 298 -15.76 -28.96 -1.84
C CYS A 298 -17.03 -29.43 -2.56
N SER A 299 -17.94 -30.11 -1.86
CA SER A 299 -19.19 -30.63 -2.43
C SER A 299 -20.24 -29.58 -2.84
N GLY A 300 -20.09 -28.32 -2.42
CA GLY A 300 -21.14 -27.29 -2.55
C GLY A 300 -22.38 -27.52 -1.67
N HIS A 301 -22.36 -28.53 -0.81
CA HIS A 301 -23.50 -28.96 0.01
C HIS A 301 -23.36 -28.67 1.51
N CYS A 302 -22.37 -27.84 1.91
CA CYS A 302 -22.29 -27.29 3.27
C CYS A 302 -23.46 -26.34 3.58
N ILE A 303 -23.88 -26.25 4.84
CA ILE A 303 -24.99 -25.39 5.27
C ILE A 303 -24.67 -23.89 5.07
N GLY A 304 -25.68 -23.11 4.65
CA GLY A 304 -25.58 -21.65 4.52
C GLY A 304 -24.50 -21.17 3.55
N ASP A 305 -24.16 -21.98 2.55
CA ASP A 305 -23.13 -21.71 1.53
C ASP A 305 -21.73 -21.37 2.09
N SER A 306 -21.44 -21.81 3.32
CA SER A 306 -20.09 -21.67 3.89
C SER A 306 -19.07 -22.51 3.11
N PRO A 307 -17.85 -22.01 2.84
CA PRO A 307 -16.79 -22.82 2.27
C PRO A 307 -16.47 -24.01 3.17
N CYS A 308 -16.05 -25.13 2.58
CA CYS A 308 -15.58 -26.28 3.35
C CYS A 308 -14.17 -26.03 3.88
N ASN A 309 -13.79 -26.76 4.94
CA ASN A 309 -12.51 -26.63 5.60
C ASN A 309 -11.35 -26.87 4.61
N LYS A 310 -10.47 -25.88 4.42
CA LYS A 310 -9.39 -25.90 3.41
C LYS A 310 -8.38 -27.03 3.58
N GLN A 311 -8.27 -27.61 4.79
CA GLN A 311 -7.36 -28.74 5.05
C GLN A 311 -8.06 -30.08 4.82
N THR A 312 -9.25 -30.27 5.39
CA THR A 312 -9.91 -31.59 5.50
C THR A 312 -11.07 -31.80 4.52
N GLY A 313 -11.61 -30.74 3.93
CA GLY A 313 -12.83 -30.75 3.12
C GLY A 313 -14.13 -30.80 3.94
N HIS A 314 -14.04 -30.79 5.27
CA HIS A 314 -15.21 -30.92 6.15
C HIS A 314 -16.14 -29.69 6.04
N CYS A 315 -17.45 -29.94 5.97
CA CYS A 315 -18.45 -28.90 6.19
C CYS A 315 -18.66 -28.74 7.71
N ASP A 316 -17.83 -27.94 8.38
CA ASP A 316 -17.81 -27.77 9.85
C ASP A 316 -19.17 -27.29 10.44
N LYS A 317 -20.06 -26.72 9.61
CA LYS A 317 -21.43 -26.29 9.97
C LYS A 317 -22.54 -27.32 9.61
N GLY A 318 -22.16 -28.50 9.14
CA GLY A 318 -23.08 -29.56 8.69
C GLY A 318 -23.59 -29.38 7.24
N CYS A 319 -24.52 -30.27 6.85
CA CYS A 319 -24.97 -30.41 5.46
C CYS A 319 -26.33 -29.78 5.16
N LYS A 320 -26.52 -29.36 3.91
CA LYS A 320 -27.85 -29.07 3.33
C LYS A 320 -28.76 -30.31 3.40
N PRO A 321 -30.10 -30.14 3.50
CA PRO A 321 -31.05 -31.25 3.54
C PRO A 321 -30.89 -32.22 2.37
N GLY A 322 -31.04 -33.52 2.63
CA GLY A 322 -30.87 -34.58 1.64
C GLY A 322 -29.44 -35.06 1.42
N TYR A 323 -28.47 -34.51 2.16
CA TYR A 323 -27.05 -34.86 2.12
C TYR A 323 -26.52 -35.21 3.52
N THR A 324 -25.47 -36.03 3.56
CA THR A 324 -24.83 -36.58 4.75
C THR A 324 -23.36 -36.91 4.48
N ASN A 325 -22.65 -37.43 5.51
CA ASN A 325 -21.20 -37.53 5.65
C ASN A 325 -20.48 -36.17 5.89
N ALA A 326 -19.23 -36.24 6.35
CA ALA A 326 -18.43 -35.07 6.72
C ALA A 326 -18.18 -34.08 5.56
N LEU A 327 -18.12 -34.58 4.33
CA LEU A 327 -17.91 -33.77 3.12
C LEU A 327 -19.23 -33.29 2.51
N CYS A 328 -20.38 -33.70 3.08
CA CYS A 328 -21.72 -33.55 2.51
C CYS A 328 -21.87 -34.08 1.08
N SER A 329 -21.03 -35.05 0.68
CA SER A 329 -20.99 -35.60 -0.68
C SER A 329 -21.92 -36.78 -0.90
N LYS A 330 -22.41 -37.42 0.18
CA LYS A 330 -23.31 -38.57 0.10
C LYS A 330 -24.77 -38.13 0.22
N LYS A 331 -25.63 -38.53 -0.72
CA LYS A 331 -27.09 -38.37 -0.62
C LYS A 331 -27.67 -39.26 0.49
N CYS A 332 -28.85 -38.92 1.01
CA CYS A 332 -29.54 -39.81 1.95
C CYS A 332 -29.77 -41.21 1.35
N ASN A 333 -29.71 -42.24 2.21
CA ASN A 333 -29.96 -43.63 1.80
C ASN A 333 -31.42 -43.78 1.34
N SER A 334 -31.68 -44.66 0.37
CA SER A 334 -33.03 -44.95 -0.14
C SER A 334 -34.01 -45.23 1.00
N GLY A 335 -35.13 -44.49 1.04
CA GLY A 335 -36.11 -44.55 2.12
C GLY A 335 -35.93 -43.50 3.22
N THR A 336 -34.93 -42.62 3.13
CA THR A 336 -34.69 -41.52 4.10
C THR A 336 -34.49 -40.16 3.43
N TYR A 337 -34.88 -39.08 4.11
CA TYR A 337 -34.80 -37.72 3.58
C TYR A 337 -34.54 -36.63 4.66
N GLY A 338 -34.36 -35.38 4.21
CA GLY A 338 -34.27 -34.20 5.06
C GLY A 338 -32.88 -33.95 5.67
N LYS A 339 -32.82 -33.05 6.67
CA LYS A 339 -31.57 -32.76 7.38
C LYS A 339 -31.08 -34.01 8.13
N ASN A 340 -29.80 -34.34 7.97
CA ASN A 340 -29.15 -35.53 8.52
C ASN A 340 -29.80 -36.89 8.14
N CYS A 341 -30.71 -36.93 7.16
CA CYS A 341 -31.38 -38.15 6.70
C CYS A 341 -32.20 -38.88 7.77
N ILE A 342 -32.74 -38.16 8.76
CA ILE A 342 -33.44 -38.76 9.92
C ILE A 342 -34.91 -39.10 9.59
N LYS A 343 -35.55 -38.38 8.65
CA LYS A 343 -36.94 -38.64 8.27
C LYS A 343 -37.02 -39.86 7.36
N LYS A 344 -38.04 -40.72 7.55
CA LYS A 344 -38.33 -41.89 6.69
C LYS A 344 -39.36 -41.52 5.63
N CYS A 345 -39.19 -42.04 4.41
CA CYS A 345 -40.22 -41.97 3.36
C CYS A 345 -41.50 -42.69 3.78
N SER A 346 -42.65 -42.30 3.20
CA SER A 346 -43.88 -43.08 3.32
C SER A 346 -43.72 -44.49 2.75
N ASN A 347 -44.44 -45.43 3.35
CA ASN A 347 -44.57 -46.79 2.80
C ASN A 347 -45.51 -46.87 1.59
N TYR A 348 -46.23 -45.80 1.27
CA TYR A 348 -47.30 -45.76 0.27
C TYR A 348 -46.96 -44.89 -0.97
N CYS A 349 -45.69 -44.51 -1.16
CA CYS A 349 -45.22 -44.04 -2.47
C CYS A 349 -45.37 -45.16 -3.51
N LEU A 350 -45.81 -44.86 -4.73
CA LEU A 350 -46.21 -45.86 -5.73
C LEU A 350 -45.11 -46.89 -6.08
N HIS A 351 -43.84 -46.45 -6.22
CA HIS A 351 -42.70 -47.35 -6.56
C HIS A 351 -41.56 -47.41 -5.53
N LYS A 352 -41.40 -46.38 -4.68
CA LYS A 352 -40.29 -46.17 -3.69
C LYS A 352 -38.88 -46.00 -4.33
N PRO A 353 -37.97 -45.23 -3.70
CA PRO A 353 -38.14 -44.39 -2.51
C PRO A 353 -38.75 -43.01 -2.86
N CYS A 354 -39.03 -42.21 -1.83
CA CYS A 354 -39.34 -40.78 -1.99
C CYS A 354 -38.07 -39.96 -2.30
N ASN A 355 -38.26 -38.69 -2.73
CA ASN A 355 -37.19 -37.73 -2.93
C ASN A 355 -36.37 -37.53 -1.65
N HIS A 356 -35.05 -37.74 -1.77
CA HIS A 356 -34.10 -37.70 -0.66
C HIS A 356 -33.96 -36.32 0.00
N ILE A 357 -34.44 -35.23 -0.60
CA ILE A 357 -34.34 -33.88 -0.04
C ILE A 357 -35.56 -33.55 0.84
N ASP A 358 -36.76 -33.64 0.28
CA ASP A 358 -38.00 -33.08 0.84
C ASP A 358 -39.02 -34.13 1.31
N GLY A 359 -38.89 -35.39 0.88
CA GLY A 359 -39.80 -36.47 1.23
C GLY A 359 -40.92 -36.76 0.24
N VAL A 360 -40.98 -36.06 -0.90
CA VAL A 360 -42.06 -36.18 -1.89
C VAL A 360 -42.00 -37.52 -2.64
N CYS A 361 -43.15 -38.19 -2.78
CA CYS A 361 -43.31 -39.35 -3.66
C CYS A 361 -43.49 -38.87 -5.11
N THR A 362 -42.41 -38.83 -5.89
CA THR A 362 -42.39 -38.31 -7.27
C THR A 362 -43.39 -38.99 -8.21
N ASP A 363 -43.62 -40.28 -7.98
CA ASP A 363 -44.44 -41.16 -8.81
C ASP A 363 -45.90 -41.21 -8.34
N GLY A 364 -46.24 -40.38 -7.35
CA GLY A 364 -47.55 -40.37 -6.69
C GLY A 364 -47.72 -41.44 -5.61
N CYS A 365 -48.95 -41.58 -5.14
CA CYS A 365 -49.35 -42.49 -4.08
C CYS A 365 -49.92 -43.80 -4.61
N GLN A 366 -49.86 -44.83 -3.77
CA GLN A 366 -50.73 -46.00 -3.86
C GLN A 366 -52.18 -45.60 -3.57
N ASP A 367 -53.13 -46.31 -4.18
CA ASP A 367 -54.56 -46.00 -4.07
C ASP A 367 -55.04 -46.07 -2.61
N GLY A 368 -55.96 -45.16 -2.24
CA GLY A 368 -56.39 -44.96 -0.87
C GLY A 368 -55.53 -44.01 -0.03
N TYR A 369 -54.45 -43.44 -0.60
CA TYR A 369 -53.61 -42.40 0.03
C TYR A 369 -53.49 -41.15 -0.85
N ILE A 370 -53.30 -40.00 -0.20
CA ILE A 370 -53.24 -38.66 -0.79
C ILE A 370 -52.08 -37.82 -0.23
N GLU A 371 -51.95 -36.61 -0.79
CA GLU A 371 -50.86 -35.64 -0.61
C GLU A 371 -49.51 -36.08 -1.19
N ASN A 372 -48.65 -35.09 -1.44
CA ASN A 372 -47.34 -35.29 -2.10
C ASN A 372 -46.36 -36.20 -1.31
N MET A 373 -46.66 -36.51 -0.04
CA MET A 373 -45.89 -37.44 0.80
C MET A 373 -46.60 -38.78 1.08
N CYS A 374 -47.85 -38.97 0.63
CA CYS A 374 -48.60 -40.22 0.78
C CYS A 374 -48.67 -40.74 2.22
N ASN A 375 -48.86 -39.84 3.20
CA ASN A 375 -49.02 -40.20 4.62
C ASN A 375 -50.49 -40.19 5.08
N THR A 376 -51.37 -39.53 4.31
CA THR A 376 -52.78 -39.32 4.65
C THR A 376 -53.63 -40.30 3.85
N SER A 377 -54.46 -41.08 4.53
CA SER A 377 -55.47 -41.95 3.90
C SER A 377 -56.68 -41.15 3.43
N CYS A 378 -57.46 -41.67 2.48
CA CYS A 378 -58.76 -41.09 2.15
C CYS A 378 -59.70 -41.00 3.36
N GLU A 379 -60.56 -39.99 3.34
CA GLU A 379 -61.75 -39.90 4.22
C GLU A 379 -62.67 -41.10 3.98
N HIS A 380 -63.45 -41.50 5.00
CA HIS A 380 -64.16 -42.78 5.03
C HIS A 380 -65.17 -43.02 3.88
N ASP A 381 -65.67 -41.95 3.27
CA ASP A 381 -66.63 -42.00 2.16
C ASP A 381 -65.96 -41.99 0.77
N ARG A 382 -64.62 -42.02 0.69
CA ARG A 382 -63.86 -41.92 -0.57
C ARG A 382 -62.80 -43.00 -0.73
N TYR A 383 -62.54 -43.39 -1.98
CA TYR A 383 -61.58 -44.44 -2.29
C TYR A 383 -60.85 -44.26 -3.63
N GLY A 384 -59.85 -45.12 -3.84
CA GLY A 384 -59.10 -45.25 -5.09
C GLY A 384 -57.98 -44.20 -5.23
N LYS A 385 -57.48 -44.07 -6.46
CA LYS A 385 -56.40 -43.14 -6.78
C LYS A 385 -56.80 -41.69 -6.48
N ASN A 386 -55.99 -40.98 -5.69
CA ASN A 386 -56.28 -39.62 -5.23
C ASN A 386 -57.66 -39.44 -4.56
N CYS A 387 -58.27 -40.52 -4.02
CA CYS A 387 -59.62 -40.49 -3.44
C CYS A 387 -60.72 -39.98 -4.41
N SER A 388 -60.58 -40.27 -5.70
CA SER A 388 -61.46 -39.77 -6.77
C SER A 388 -62.85 -40.40 -6.82
N HIS A 389 -63.06 -41.52 -6.13
CA HIS A 389 -64.34 -42.24 -6.12
C HIS A 389 -65.02 -42.12 -4.75
N THR A 390 -66.35 -42.16 -4.74
CA THR A 390 -67.18 -42.06 -3.53
C THR A 390 -67.84 -43.40 -3.25
N CYS A 391 -67.85 -43.83 -1.99
CA CYS A 391 -68.49 -45.06 -1.55
C CYS A 391 -70.02 -44.98 -1.68
N SER A 392 -70.67 -46.13 -1.84
CA SER A 392 -72.13 -46.21 -1.93
C SER A 392 -72.78 -45.96 -0.56
N SER A 393 -73.91 -45.24 -0.52
CA SER A 393 -74.63 -44.92 0.72
C SER A 393 -75.16 -46.14 1.48
N ASN A 394 -75.22 -47.30 0.82
CA ASN A 394 -75.63 -48.58 1.42
C ASN A 394 -74.46 -49.36 2.05
N CYS A 395 -73.25 -48.79 2.03
CA CYS A 395 -72.06 -49.35 2.66
C CYS A 395 -71.99 -49.01 4.15
N LYS A 396 -71.94 -50.04 5.00
CA LYS A 396 -71.72 -49.92 6.45
C LYS A 396 -70.25 -49.61 6.79
N THR A 397 -69.33 -50.17 6.01
CA THR A 397 -67.92 -49.76 5.96
C THR A 397 -67.41 -49.85 4.52
N CYS A 398 -66.48 -48.98 4.15
CA CYS A 398 -65.87 -48.92 2.82
C CYS A 398 -64.34 -48.94 2.94
N LYS A 399 -63.65 -49.65 2.03
CA LYS A 399 -62.18 -49.60 1.95
C LYS A 399 -61.73 -48.40 1.11
N ASN A 400 -60.88 -47.55 1.69
CA ASN A 400 -60.22 -46.44 0.99
C ASN A 400 -59.38 -46.88 -0.22
N THR A 401 -58.84 -48.10 -0.23
CA THR A 401 -57.99 -48.59 -1.32
C THR A 401 -58.77 -48.86 -2.60
N ASP A 402 -59.84 -49.63 -2.51
CA ASP A 402 -60.50 -50.30 -3.65
C ASP A 402 -62.02 -50.10 -3.69
N GLY A 403 -62.62 -49.49 -2.67
CA GLY A 403 -64.06 -49.25 -2.59
C GLY A 403 -64.90 -50.45 -2.22
N THR A 404 -64.28 -51.61 -1.90
CA THR A 404 -65.02 -52.78 -1.43
C THR A 404 -65.76 -52.44 -0.16
N CYS A 405 -67.07 -52.63 -0.17
CA CYS A 405 -67.93 -52.37 0.98
C CYS A 405 -68.26 -53.63 1.78
N SER A 406 -68.54 -53.44 3.08
CA SER A 406 -69.54 -54.27 3.76
C SER A 406 -70.89 -53.56 3.72
N CYS A 407 -71.96 -54.30 3.50
CA CYS A 407 -73.29 -53.76 3.25
C CYS A 407 -74.16 -53.77 4.50
N PHE A 408 -74.98 -52.73 4.67
CA PHE A 408 -76.11 -52.76 5.59
C PHE A 408 -77.07 -53.92 5.23
N ALA A 409 -77.90 -54.31 6.20
CA ALA A 409 -78.88 -55.38 6.01
C ALA A 409 -79.78 -55.12 4.78
N GLY A 410 -80.18 -56.18 4.09
CA GLY A 410 -80.99 -56.09 2.88
C GLY A 410 -80.22 -55.81 1.59
N TRP A 411 -78.90 -55.60 1.63
CA TRP A 411 -78.07 -55.29 0.45
C TRP A 411 -76.83 -56.18 0.33
N SER A 412 -76.40 -56.44 -0.90
CA SER A 412 -75.19 -57.18 -1.27
C SER A 412 -74.59 -56.68 -2.60
N GLY A 413 -73.60 -57.41 -3.13
CA GLY A 413 -72.73 -56.96 -4.21
C GLY A 413 -71.58 -56.07 -3.69
N PRO A 414 -70.49 -55.91 -4.46
CA PRO A 414 -69.25 -55.28 -3.99
C PRO A 414 -69.40 -53.81 -3.57
N ASN A 415 -70.48 -53.15 -4.02
CA ASN A 415 -70.85 -51.76 -3.75
C ASN A 415 -72.26 -51.62 -3.12
N CYS A 416 -72.84 -52.71 -2.60
CA CYS A 416 -74.13 -52.70 -1.90
C CYS A 416 -75.33 -52.17 -2.70
N SER A 417 -75.30 -52.33 -4.03
CA SER A 417 -76.37 -51.93 -4.95
C SER A 417 -77.40 -53.03 -5.25
N ILE A 418 -77.14 -54.28 -4.87
CA ILE A 418 -78.00 -55.43 -5.15
C ILE A 418 -78.88 -55.72 -3.92
N ALA A 419 -80.19 -55.84 -4.09
CA ALA A 419 -81.10 -56.26 -3.02
C ALA A 419 -80.93 -57.75 -2.70
N CYS A 420 -81.07 -58.15 -1.44
CA CYS A 420 -81.15 -59.57 -1.11
C CYS A 420 -82.38 -60.22 -1.77
N ASN A 421 -82.23 -61.48 -2.17
CA ASN A 421 -83.29 -62.33 -2.70
C ASN A 421 -83.13 -63.73 -2.13
N ASN A 422 -84.20 -64.32 -1.58
CA ASN A 422 -84.19 -65.57 -0.80
C ASN A 422 -83.09 -65.63 0.29
N SER A 423 -82.71 -64.46 0.80
CA SER A 423 -81.64 -64.21 1.77
C SER A 423 -81.86 -62.86 2.45
N TYR A 424 -81.21 -62.65 3.60
CA TYR A 424 -81.40 -61.49 4.45
C TYR A 424 -80.15 -61.13 5.27
N GLY A 425 -80.25 -60.02 6.03
CA GLY A 425 -79.18 -59.55 6.91
C GLY A 425 -78.05 -58.84 6.16
N GLU A 426 -76.97 -58.52 6.88
CA GLU A 426 -75.82 -57.78 6.32
C GLU A 426 -75.11 -58.60 5.23
N ASN A 427 -74.88 -57.97 4.07
CA ASN A 427 -74.35 -58.62 2.87
C ASN A 427 -75.19 -59.82 2.36
N CYS A 428 -76.46 -59.94 2.79
CA CYS A 428 -77.36 -61.06 2.47
C CYS A 428 -76.81 -62.45 2.88
N GLN A 429 -76.04 -62.53 3.97
CA GLN A 429 -75.33 -63.75 4.36
C GLN A 429 -76.25 -64.84 4.95
N SER A 430 -77.35 -64.46 5.59
CA SER A 430 -78.36 -65.40 6.07
C SER A 430 -79.28 -65.81 4.92
N ARG A 431 -79.53 -67.10 4.73
CA ARG A 431 -80.59 -67.54 3.79
C ARG A 431 -81.94 -67.49 4.49
N CYS A 432 -83.01 -67.24 3.72
CA CYS A 432 -84.36 -67.46 4.21
C CYS A 432 -84.53 -68.91 4.68
N ASP A 433 -85.36 -69.13 5.69
CA ASP A 433 -85.58 -70.47 6.22
C ASP A 433 -86.16 -71.40 5.12
N PRO A 434 -85.65 -72.64 4.96
CA PRO A 434 -86.12 -73.57 3.92
C PRO A 434 -87.62 -73.89 3.97
N PHE A 435 -88.26 -73.72 5.13
CA PHE A 435 -89.69 -73.94 5.35
C PHE A 435 -90.54 -72.67 5.12
N CYS A 436 -89.94 -71.49 4.89
CA CYS A 436 -90.68 -70.35 4.35
C CYS A 436 -91.32 -70.74 3.00
N VAL A 437 -92.59 -70.41 2.78
CA VAL A 437 -93.25 -70.63 1.48
C VAL A 437 -92.44 -69.97 0.36
N ASN A 438 -92.14 -70.73 -0.70
CA ASN A 438 -91.28 -70.35 -1.83
C ASN A 438 -89.84 -69.91 -1.46
N GLN A 439 -89.36 -70.18 -0.24
CA GLN A 439 -88.07 -69.73 0.31
C GLN A 439 -87.90 -68.20 0.30
N THR A 440 -89.01 -67.46 0.33
CA THR A 440 -89.05 -65.99 0.43
C THR A 440 -89.32 -65.53 1.86
N CYS A 441 -88.51 -64.57 2.33
CA CYS A 441 -88.57 -63.94 3.64
C CYS A 441 -88.23 -62.44 3.50
N ASP A 442 -88.43 -61.63 4.54
CA ASP A 442 -87.99 -60.24 4.48
C ASP A 442 -86.45 -60.11 4.38
N ARG A 443 -86.00 -59.27 3.45
CA ARG A 443 -84.57 -59.07 3.11
C ARG A 443 -83.74 -58.43 4.24
N PHE A 444 -84.35 -57.77 5.20
CA PHE A 444 -83.65 -57.12 6.31
C PHE A 444 -83.52 -58.06 7.52
N ASP A 445 -84.64 -58.63 7.99
CA ASP A 445 -84.70 -59.41 9.25
C ASP A 445 -84.90 -60.92 9.11
N GLY A 446 -85.28 -61.42 7.93
CA GLY A 446 -85.39 -62.85 7.64
C GLY A 446 -86.72 -63.52 8.00
N THR A 447 -87.73 -62.76 8.40
CA THR A 447 -89.05 -63.29 8.76
C THR A 447 -89.76 -63.97 7.57
N CYS A 448 -90.17 -65.24 7.73
CA CYS A 448 -91.02 -65.92 6.75
C CYS A 448 -92.38 -65.23 6.68
N GLN A 449 -92.87 -64.93 5.47
CA GLN A 449 -94.15 -64.23 5.31
C GLN A 449 -95.38 -65.11 5.59
N HIS A 450 -95.24 -66.43 5.56
CA HIS A 450 -96.26 -67.42 5.97
C HIS A 450 -95.63 -68.61 6.71
N ALA A 451 -96.39 -69.25 7.61
CA ALA A 451 -95.89 -70.20 8.62
C ALA A 451 -96.14 -71.69 8.30
N CYS A 452 -95.40 -72.57 8.98
CA CYS A 452 -95.23 -73.99 8.64
C CYS A 452 -96.18 -74.94 9.40
N PRO A 453 -96.54 -76.11 8.84
CA PRO A 453 -97.33 -77.13 9.52
C PRO A 453 -96.51 -78.16 10.30
N ASP A 454 -97.14 -78.65 11.38
CA ASP A 454 -96.82 -79.83 12.21
C ASP A 454 -95.58 -79.82 13.11
N SER A 455 -95.71 -80.52 14.25
CA SER A 455 -94.91 -80.25 15.45
C SER A 455 -94.25 -81.49 16.07
N SER A 456 -92.91 -81.54 16.10
CA SER A 456 -92.12 -82.06 17.25
C SER A 456 -90.60 -82.13 16.98
N LYS A 457 -89.87 -81.06 17.34
CA LYS A 457 -88.51 -81.10 17.95
C LYS A 457 -88.01 -79.68 18.23
N SER A 458 -87.32 -79.49 19.36
CA SER A 458 -86.49 -78.31 19.59
C SER A 458 -85.16 -78.50 18.88
N CYS A 459 -84.59 -77.43 18.31
CA CYS A 459 -83.28 -77.46 17.66
C CYS A 459 -82.24 -76.80 18.56
N ASP A 460 -81.24 -77.56 19.00
CA ASP A 460 -80.08 -77.01 19.73
C ASP A 460 -78.75 -77.62 19.26
N VAL A 461 -77.80 -76.71 19.06
CA VAL A 461 -76.32 -76.77 18.96
C VAL A 461 -75.59 -78.13 18.84
N ALA A 462 -74.61 -78.18 17.92
CA ALA A 462 -73.45 -79.08 18.01
C ALA A 462 -72.11 -78.39 17.62
N LYS A 463 -71.02 -78.79 18.30
CA LYS A 463 -69.61 -78.73 17.87
C LYS A 463 -69.15 -80.20 17.63
N LEU A 464 -67.96 -80.58 17.14
CA LEU A 464 -66.59 -80.21 17.53
C LEU A 464 -65.54 -80.87 16.56
N GLU A 465 -64.26 -80.96 16.98
CA GLU A 465 -63.18 -81.88 16.52
C GLU A 465 -62.01 -81.34 15.63
N SER A 466 -60.95 -82.15 15.51
CA SER A 466 -59.52 -81.89 15.20
C SER A 466 -59.01 -82.88 14.10
N PRO A 467 -57.73 -83.36 13.90
CA PRO A 467 -56.41 -83.13 14.55
C PRO A 467 -55.13 -83.09 13.62
N ASP A 468 -53.94 -83.01 14.24
CA ASP A 468 -52.56 -83.55 13.97
C ASP A 468 -51.90 -83.72 12.57
N GLN A 469 -50.56 -83.49 12.45
CA GLN A 469 -49.47 -84.52 12.36
C GLN A 469 -48.02 -83.93 12.20
N GLU A 470 -46.95 -84.71 12.45
CA GLU A 470 -45.50 -84.30 12.48
C GLU A 470 -44.60 -84.85 11.32
N SER A 471 -43.34 -84.33 11.16
CA SER A 471 -42.08 -85.09 10.81
C SER A 471 -40.80 -84.21 10.58
N SER A 472 -39.59 -84.79 10.39
CA SER A 472 -38.28 -84.06 10.11
C SER A 472 -37.35 -84.77 9.05
N VAL A 473 -36.00 -84.88 9.00
CA VAL A 473 -34.87 -85.01 9.99
C VAL A 473 -33.46 -84.66 9.35
N LEU A 474 -32.68 -83.67 9.87
CA LEU A 474 -31.18 -83.46 9.75
C LEU A 474 -30.49 -83.36 8.32
N PRO A 475 -29.12 -83.25 8.15
CA PRO A 475 -28.18 -82.16 8.53
C PRO A 475 -27.09 -81.78 7.44
N VAL A 476 -25.99 -81.05 7.80
CA VAL A 476 -24.54 -81.20 7.35
C VAL A 476 -23.68 -79.88 7.17
N THR A 477 -22.70 -79.70 8.09
CA THR A 477 -21.31 -79.10 8.11
C THR A 477 -20.75 -77.89 7.29
N LEU A 478 -20.04 -77.01 8.04
CA LEU A 478 -18.65 -76.44 7.88
C LEU A 478 -18.24 -75.44 6.76
N GLY A 479 -17.63 -74.31 7.16
CA GLY A 479 -17.21 -73.16 6.32
C GLY A 479 -15.72 -73.06 5.89
N GLY A 480 -15.29 -71.90 5.36
CA GLY A 480 -13.92 -71.67 4.85
C GLY A 480 -13.56 -70.24 4.36
N VAL A 481 -12.27 -69.91 4.48
CA VAL A 481 -11.52 -68.62 4.43
C VAL A 481 -11.34 -67.88 3.08
N SER A 482 -11.20 -66.54 3.17
CA SER A 482 -10.28 -65.57 2.48
C SER A 482 -9.72 -65.67 1.03
N SER A 483 -9.70 -64.51 0.35
CA SER A 483 -8.58 -63.84 -0.39
C SER A 483 -8.03 -64.26 -1.79
N ALA A 484 -8.14 -63.31 -2.73
CA ALA A 484 -7.09 -62.77 -3.65
C ALA A 484 -6.58 -63.52 -4.92
N CYS A 485 -5.89 -62.75 -5.79
CA CYS A 485 -5.14 -63.08 -7.02
C CYS A 485 -5.97 -63.45 -8.29
N VAL A 486 -5.59 -63.25 -9.57
CA VAL A 486 -4.59 -62.46 -10.38
C VAL A 486 -4.14 -63.32 -11.60
N ILE A 487 -3.97 -62.67 -12.76
CA ILE A 487 -3.38 -63.04 -14.10
C ILE A 487 -4.42 -62.93 -15.22
N LEU A 488 -4.35 -62.10 -16.28
CA LEU A 488 -3.31 -61.57 -17.21
C LEU A 488 -3.15 -62.34 -18.54
N VAL A 489 -3.54 -61.66 -19.64
CA VAL A 489 -2.77 -61.47 -20.91
C VAL A 489 -2.95 -62.48 -22.10
N ILE A 490 -2.86 -61.90 -23.32
CA ILE A 490 -2.87 -62.43 -24.73
C ILE A 490 -4.19 -62.92 -25.38
N ALA A 491 -4.79 -62.04 -26.22
CA ALA A 491 -5.14 -62.26 -27.65
C ALA A 491 -5.74 -60.94 -28.19
N VAL A 492 -5.19 -60.19 -29.16
CA VAL A 492 -4.63 -60.52 -30.49
C VAL A 492 -5.64 -61.22 -31.41
N ALA A 493 -6.37 -60.43 -32.22
CA ALA A 493 -6.73 -60.73 -33.62
C ALA A 493 -7.70 -59.70 -34.24
N VAL A 494 -8.85 -59.48 -33.59
CA VAL A 494 -10.13 -59.38 -34.33
C VAL A 494 -10.44 -58.03 -35.01
N PHE A 495 -9.80 -56.90 -34.66
CA PHE A 495 -10.13 -55.60 -35.27
C PHE A 495 -8.99 -54.82 -35.93
N LEU A 496 -8.00 -55.54 -36.48
CA LEU A 496 -7.37 -55.09 -37.73
C LEU A 496 -8.27 -55.47 -38.91
N ILE A 497 -9.30 -54.67 -39.23
CA ILE A 497 -9.93 -54.56 -40.56
C ILE A 497 -10.99 -53.44 -40.54
N ARG A 498 -10.87 -52.46 -41.46
CA ARG A 498 -11.77 -51.30 -41.69
C ARG A 498 -11.88 -50.35 -40.47
N TYR A 499 -11.61 -49.04 -40.56
CA TYR A 499 -11.47 -48.12 -41.71
C TYR A 499 -10.47 -47.00 -41.29
N LYS A 500 -9.32 -46.79 -41.97
CA LYS A 500 -9.11 -45.90 -43.15
C LYS A 500 -9.76 -44.51 -42.99
N ARG A 501 -9.10 -43.35 -43.17
CA ARG A 501 -7.72 -42.94 -43.57
C ARG A 501 -7.40 -41.60 -42.80
N LYS A 502 -6.16 -41.21 -42.47
CA LYS A 502 -5.03 -40.73 -43.32
C LYS A 502 -5.39 -39.49 -44.20
N SER A 503 -4.56 -38.45 -44.40
CA SER A 503 -3.17 -38.17 -43.95
C SER A 503 -2.73 -36.72 -44.28
N SER A 504 -1.63 -36.24 -43.66
CA SER A 504 -0.63 -35.27 -44.19
C SER A 504 -1.06 -33.80 -44.42
N ILE A 505 -0.29 -32.73 -44.14
CA ILE A 505 1.16 -32.38 -44.31
C ILE A 505 1.51 -31.95 -45.75
N MET A 506 1.95 -30.68 -46.02
CA MET A 506 3.36 -30.28 -46.28
C MET A 506 3.64 -28.80 -46.74
N THR A 507 4.66 -28.16 -46.13
CA THR A 507 5.69 -27.18 -46.67
C THR A 507 5.42 -25.85 -47.44
N LYS A 508 6.04 -24.77 -46.89
CA LYS A 508 6.98 -23.76 -47.48
C LYS A 508 6.66 -22.97 -48.78
N LYS A 509 6.78 -21.62 -48.73
CA LYS A 509 7.80 -20.79 -49.45
C LYS A 509 7.81 -19.27 -49.08
N LYS A 510 8.86 -18.56 -49.54
CA LYS A 510 9.16 -17.10 -49.60
C LYS A 510 9.79 -16.86 -51.02
N PRO A 511 10.03 -15.64 -51.60
CA PRO A 511 10.62 -14.42 -50.96
C PRO A 511 10.22 -13.02 -51.57
N SER A 512 10.94 -11.95 -51.18
CA SER A 512 11.35 -10.71 -51.93
C SER A 512 10.33 -9.85 -52.74
N VAL A 513 10.42 -8.52 -52.94
CA VAL A 513 11.11 -7.29 -52.44
C VAL A 513 11.04 -6.26 -53.59
N LEU A 514 10.69 -4.99 -53.36
CA LEU A 514 11.28 -3.80 -54.05
C LEU A 514 10.96 -2.47 -53.32
N ASN A 515 11.72 -1.41 -53.60
CA ASN A 515 11.65 -0.07 -52.99
C ASN A 515 10.88 0.96 -53.87
N THR A 516 10.61 2.16 -53.32
CA THR A 516 11.00 3.48 -53.90
C THR A 516 10.93 4.60 -52.82
N LYS A 517 11.64 5.73 -53.02
CA LYS A 517 11.79 6.90 -52.11
C LYS A 517 11.02 8.14 -52.60
N GLN A 518 11.02 9.23 -51.79
CA GLN A 518 10.86 10.69 -52.09
C GLN A 518 9.71 11.36 -51.28
N HIS A 519 9.75 12.65 -50.90
CA HIS A 519 10.86 13.59 -50.59
C HIS A 519 10.36 14.74 -49.65
N LEU A 520 11.26 15.62 -49.18
CA LEU A 520 10.96 16.77 -48.28
C LEU A 520 10.33 17.98 -49.03
N PRO A 521 9.69 18.97 -48.34
CA PRO A 521 10.45 20.15 -47.88
C PRO A 521 9.98 20.86 -46.57
N MET A 522 10.78 21.83 -46.11
CA MET A 522 10.58 22.71 -44.93
C MET A 522 9.92 24.06 -45.29
N LYS A 523 9.33 24.75 -44.29
CA LYS A 523 9.32 26.22 -44.07
C LYS A 523 8.97 26.54 -42.60
N THR A 524 9.28 27.67 -41.93
CA THR A 524 10.50 28.54 -41.82
C THR A 524 10.36 29.32 -40.49
N MET A 525 11.44 29.93 -39.96
CA MET A 525 11.47 30.69 -38.70
C MET A 525 10.67 32.01 -38.68
N LYS A 526 10.34 32.51 -37.47
CA LYS A 526 10.68 33.89 -37.04
C LYS A 526 10.81 34.00 -35.50
N LYS A 527 11.18 35.19 -35.00
CA LYS A 527 12.01 35.39 -33.77
C LYS A 527 11.71 36.76 -33.10
N GLN A 528 12.10 36.93 -31.83
CA GLN A 528 12.23 38.23 -31.09
C GLN A 528 10.91 38.97 -30.71
N HIS A 529 10.84 39.90 -29.72
CA HIS A 529 11.89 40.50 -28.84
C HIS A 529 11.41 40.75 -27.37
N TYR A 530 12.12 41.64 -26.63
CA TYR A 530 12.25 41.77 -25.15
C TYR A 530 11.40 42.90 -24.52
N HIS A 531 11.54 43.11 -23.18
CA HIS A 531 11.14 44.27 -22.32
C HIS A 531 9.72 44.29 -21.69
N ASP A 532 9.47 44.99 -20.56
CA ASP A 532 10.26 45.17 -19.31
C ASP A 532 9.39 45.76 -18.16
N TYR A 533 9.86 45.60 -16.91
CA TYR A 533 9.57 46.29 -15.62
C TYR A 533 8.26 47.07 -15.30
N ASP A 534 7.69 46.69 -14.14
CA ASP A 534 7.23 47.49 -12.97
C ASP A 534 5.84 48.17 -12.77
N SER A 535 5.31 47.89 -11.56
CA SER A 535 4.68 48.82 -10.56
C SER A 535 3.20 49.28 -10.59
N ALA A 536 2.70 49.46 -9.35
CA ALA A 536 1.51 50.19 -8.84
C ALA A 536 0.08 49.57 -8.97
N LEU A 537 -0.77 49.91 -7.99
CA LEU A 537 -2.18 49.50 -7.86
C LEU A 537 -3.15 50.65 -8.17
N SER A 538 -4.33 50.30 -8.69
CA SER A 538 -5.56 51.10 -8.61
C SER A 538 -6.78 50.17 -8.52
N ASP A 539 -7.79 50.54 -7.74
CA ASP A 539 -9.06 49.79 -7.68
C ASP A 539 -9.93 50.07 -8.92
N GLU A 540 -10.24 49.02 -9.68
CA GLU A 540 -11.14 49.03 -10.84
C GLU A 540 -12.20 47.91 -10.69
N PRO A 541 -13.33 47.95 -11.43
CA PRO A 541 -14.39 46.94 -11.31
C PRO A 541 -13.93 45.51 -11.66
N ASP A 542 -14.59 44.50 -11.07
CA ASP A 542 -14.41 43.07 -11.42
C ASP A 542 -14.83 42.82 -12.90
N GLU A 543 -13.91 43.04 -13.84
CA GLU A 543 -13.97 42.53 -15.23
C GLU A 543 -14.16 40.99 -15.22
N PRO A 544 -14.92 40.42 -16.19
CA PRO A 544 -15.14 38.98 -16.24
C PRO A 544 -13.85 38.22 -16.61
N ASP A 545 -13.26 37.54 -15.63
CA ASP A 545 -12.05 36.71 -15.79
C ASP A 545 -12.26 35.54 -16.77
N ASP A 546 -12.01 35.80 -18.06
CA ASP A 546 -12.15 34.84 -19.16
C ASP A 546 -11.00 33.83 -19.23
N SER A 547 -10.05 33.84 -18.27
CA SER A 547 -8.93 32.88 -18.22
C SER A 547 -9.33 31.47 -17.74
N ALA A 548 -10.52 31.01 -18.13
CA ALA A 548 -10.86 29.60 -18.08
C ALA A 548 -10.06 28.86 -19.18
N PRO A 549 -9.38 27.73 -18.89
CA PRO A 549 -8.64 27.01 -19.93
C PRO A 549 -9.55 26.57 -21.08
N VAL A 550 -9.28 27.06 -22.30
CA VAL A 550 -10.03 26.69 -23.50
C VAL A 550 -9.77 25.22 -23.81
N LEU A 551 -10.77 24.37 -23.50
CA LEU A 551 -10.67 22.92 -23.67
C LEU A 551 -10.99 22.53 -25.12
N PRO A 552 -10.16 21.72 -25.80
CA PRO A 552 -10.41 21.33 -27.19
C PRO A 552 -11.67 20.47 -27.33
N GLU A 553 -12.30 20.60 -28.50
CA GLU A 553 -13.57 19.96 -28.85
C GLU A 553 -13.47 18.44 -29.08
N ARG A 554 -14.63 17.84 -29.34
CA ARG A 554 -14.96 16.44 -29.04
C ARG A 554 -14.97 15.57 -30.30
N ASN A 555 -14.52 14.32 -30.15
CA ASN A 555 -14.90 13.21 -31.03
C ASN A 555 -15.59 12.09 -30.21
N MET A 556 -16.39 11.24 -30.85
CA MET A 556 -17.36 10.37 -30.17
C MET A 556 -16.90 8.92 -29.88
N ARG A 557 -17.44 8.37 -28.77
CA ARG A 557 -17.50 6.95 -28.36
C ARG A 557 -16.17 6.22 -28.08
N GLY A 558 -15.76 6.23 -26.81
CA GLY A 558 -14.93 5.18 -26.20
C GLY A 558 -15.76 3.98 -25.68
N PRO A 559 -15.15 2.80 -25.49
CA PRO A 559 -15.82 1.60 -24.96
C PRO A 559 -16.07 1.67 -23.43
N PRO A 560 -16.97 0.83 -22.87
CA PRO A 560 -17.40 0.96 -21.48
C PRO A 560 -16.30 0.61 -20.45
N THR A 561 -15.75 1.64 -19.81
CA THR A 561 -14.72 1.55 -18.76
C THR A 561 -15.28 1.10 -17.40
N ASN A 562 -15.85 -0.12 -17.33
CA ASN A 562 -16.26 -0.77 -16.08
C ASN A 562 -15.04 -1.29 -15.28
N LYS A 563 -14.22 -0.35 -14.76
CA LYS A 563 -13.05 -0.65 -13.92
C LYS A 563 -13.40 -0.57 -12.44
N ASN A 564 -14.12 -1.57 -11.94
CA ASN A 564 -14.28 -1.77 -10.49
C ASN A 564 -12.95 -2.26 -9.90
N ILE A 565 -12.15 -1.33 -9.38
CA ILE A 565 -10.82 -1.58 -8.81
C ILE A 565 -10.99 -2.10 -7.38
N PRO A 566 -10.51 -3.31 -7.04
CA PRO A 566 -10.41 -3.75 -5.65
C PRO A 566 -9.49 -2.81 -4.88
N VAL A 567 -9.88 -2.37 -3.69
CA VAL A 567 -9.12 -1.38 -2.89
C VAL A 567 -7.65 -1.80 -2.71
N ARG A 568 -7.40 -3.08 -2.38
CA ARG A 568 -6.06 -3.69 -2.26
C ARG A 568 -5.17 -3.57 -3.52
N ASN A 569 -5.74 -3.34 -4.70
CA ASN A 569 -5.01 -3.20 -5.95
C ASN A 569 -4.67 -1.74 -6.31
N ILE A 570 -5.12 -0.73 -5.53
CA ILE A 570 -5.01 0.68 -5.90
C ILE A 570 -3.56 1.13 -6.14
N LYS A 571 -2.60 0.67 -5.31
CA LYS A 571 -1.16 0.95 -5.45
C LYS A 571 -0.59 0.45 -6.79
N ALA A 572 -1.01 -0.74 -7.24
CA ALA A 572 -0.62 -1.30 -8.53
C ALA A 572 -1.28 -0.56 -9.71
N GLN A 573 -2.53 -0.15 -9.56
CA GLN A 573 -3.25 0.64 -10.57
C GLN A 573 -2.62 2.04 -10.74
N ILE A 574 -2.19 2.69 -9.65
CA ILE A 574 -1.45 3.96 -9.70
C ILE A 574 -0.10 3.80 -10.41
N ALA A 575 0.67 2.75 -10.10
CA ALA A 575 1.94 2.47 -10.77
C ALA A 575 1.76 2.28 -12.28
N ASN A 576 0.74 1.52 -12.70
CA ASN A 576 0.38 1.32 -14.11
C ASN A 576 0.00 2.64 -14.81
N MET A 577 -0.86 3.46 -14.19
CA MET A 577 -1.34 4.71 -14.80
C MET A 577 -0.28 5.84 -14.81
N SER A 578 0.72 5.77 -13.93
CA SER A 578 1.86 6.70 -13.88
C SER A 578 2.86 6.50 -15.02
N ALA A 579 2.87 5.31 -15.65
CA ALA A 579 3.77 5.00 -16.74
C ALA A 579 3.62 5.97 -17.93
N LYS A 580 4.73 6.26 -18.61
CA LYS A 580 4.82 7.23 -19.71
C LYS A 580 4.22 8.60 -19.32
N GLU A 581 4.78 9.25 -18.31
CA GLU A 581 4.44 10.62 -17.91
C GLU A 581 2.94 10.83 -17.56
N ASN A 582 2.40 9.95 -16.72
CA ASN A 582 0.99 9.92 -16.30
C ASN A 582 -0.01 9.66 -17.47
N ALA A 583 0.42 9.07 -18.59
CA ALA A 583 -0.43 8.85 -19.76
C ALA A 583 -1.72 8.07 -19.46
N GLY A 584 -1.69 7.13 -18.50
CA GLY A 584 -2.88 6.38 -18.08
C GLY A 584 -3.93 7.27 -17.42
N PHE A 585 -3.51 8.17 -16.52
CA PHE A 585 -4.39 9.17 -15.91
C PHE A 585 -4.95 10.14 -16.96
N LYS A 586 -4.09 10.66 -17.84
CA LYS A 586 -4.47 11.59 -18.92
C LYS A 586 -5.48 10.98 -19.88
N TYR A 587 -5.29 9.72 -20.28
CA TYR A 587 -6.24 9.02 -21.15
C TYR A 587 -7.60 8.83 -20.45
N GLU A 588 -7.60 8.29 -19.24
CA GLU A 588 -8.84 7.98 -18.52
C GLU A 588 -9.63 9.25 -18.14
N TYR A 589 -8.94 10.32 -17.77
CA TYR A 589 -9.56 11.62 -17.51
C TYR A 589 -10.25 12.22 -18.75
N ASN A 590 -9.64 12.09 -19.93
CA ASN A 590 -10.20 12.61 -21.17
C ASN A 590 -11.33 11.73 -21.77
N ASP A 591 -11.43 10.45 -21.39
CA ASP A 591 -12.57 9.57 -21.71
C ASP A 591 -13.85 9.93 -20.93
N ILE A 592 -13.75 10.76 -19.88
CA ILE A 592 -14.89 11.22 -19.09
C ILE A 592 -15.52 12.45 -19.77
N PRO A 593 -16.82 12.42 -20.15
CA PRO A 593 -17.52 13.58 -20.73
C PRO A 593 -17.36 14.86 -19.91
N ARG A 594 -17.27 16.00 -20.60
CA ARG A 594 -17.05 17.34 -20.06
C ARG A 594 -17.83 18.38 -20.85
N GLY A 595 -17.88 19.62 -20.35
CA GLY A 595 -18.74 20.68 -20.88
C GLY A 595 -20.18 20.58 -20.34
N GLU A 596 -21.11 21.18 -21.06
CA GLU A 596 -22.54 21.17 -20.74
C GLU A 596 -23.18 19.86 -21.21
N LEU A 597 -23.50 18.97 -20.26
CA LEU A 597 -24.09 17.65 -20.52
C LEU A 597 -25.62 17.63 -20.29
N CYS A 598 -26.15 18.65 -19.62
CA CYS A 598 -27.56 18.84 -19.27
C CYS A 598 -27.93 20.34 -19.37
N SER A 599 -29.21 20.66 -19.32
CA SER A 599 -29.71 22.04 -19.41
C SER A 599 -29.21 22.95 -18.28
N CYS A 600 -28.85 24.20 -18.62
CA CYS A 600 -28.38 25.27 -17.72
C CYS A 600 -29.17 26.58 -17.90
N LEU A 601 -30.44 26.52 -18.31
CA LEU A 601 -31.24 27.67 -18.71
C LEU A 601 -31.38 28.71 -17.59
N GLU A 602 -31.65 28.27 -16.35
CA GLU A 602 -31.84 29.16 -15.21
C GLU A 602 -30.55 29.92 -14.86
N GLY A 603 -29.40 29.25 -14.91
CA GLY A 603 -28.10 29.89 -14.69
C GLY A 603 -27.66 30.82 -15.82
N LYS A 604 -28.26 30.71 -17.01
CA LYS A 604 -27.96 31.52 -18.19
C LYS A 604 -28.84 32.76 -18.35
N LYS A 605 -29.92 32.90 -17.56
CA LYS A 605 -30.79 34.09 -17.60
C LYS A 605 -30.01 35.38 -17.27
N PRO A 606 -30.27 36.53 -17.91
CA PRO A 606 -29.52 37.77 -17.71
C PRO A 606 -29.37 38.18 -16.23
N GLU A 607 -30.45 38.12 -15.47
CA GLU A 607 -30.55 38.41 -14.04
C GLU A 607 -29.74 37.46 -13.15
N ASN A 608 -29.49 36.23 -13.62
CA ASN A 608 -28.72 35.22 -12.89
C ASN A 608 -27.23 35.20 -13.30
N LYS A 609 -26.87 35.64 -14.51
CA LYS A 609 -25.47 35.73 -14.96
C LYS A 609 -24.59 36.52 -13.99
N VAL A 610 -25.10 37.63 -13.44
CA VAL A 610 -24.35 38.48 -12.48
C VAL A 610 -24.05 37.76 -11.15
N LYS A 611 -24.84 36.75 -10.77
CA LYS A 611 -24.61 35.91 -9.59
C LYS A 611 -23.52 34.86 -9.81
N ASN A 612 -23.26 34.45 -11.05
CA ASN A 612 -22.21 33.48 -11.38
C ASN A 612 -20.81 34.11 -11.25
N ARG A 613 -19.83 33.34 -10.76
CA ARG A 613 -18.42 33.77 -10.68
C ARG A 613 -17.68 33.64 -12.01
N TYR A 614 -18.07 32.71 -12.87
CA TYR A 614 -17.44 32.42 -14.16
C TYR A 614 -18.50 32.36 -15.26
N VAL A 615 -18.22 32.95 -16.43
CA VAL A 615 -19.14 32.97 -17.58
C VAL A 615 -19.21 31.63 -18.33
N THR A 616 -18.27 30.72 -18.05
CA THR A 616 -18.15 29.38 -18.66
C THR A 616 -18.65 28.25 -17.75
N ILE A 617 -19.12 28.54 -16.52
CA ILE A 617 -19.54 27.53 -15.55
C ILE A 617 -20.92 27.89 -14.98
N PHE A 618 -21.88 26.99 -15.16
CA PHE A 618 -23.28 27.14 -14.77
C PHE A 618 -23.77 25.95 -13.93
N SER A 619 -24.83 26.14 -13.15
CA SER A 619 -25.59 25.05 -12.51
C SER A 619 -26.55 24.42 -13.51
N TYR A 620 -26.63 23.08 -13.54
CA TYR A 620 -27.69 22.39 -14.29
C TYR A 620 -29.06 22.56 -13.63
N ASP A 621 -30.11 22.69 -14.44
CA ASP A 621 -31.47 23.04 -13.96
C ASP A 621 -32.12 21.95 -13.10
N HIS A 622 -31.84 20.67 -13.37
CA HIS A 622 -32.48 19.50 -12.73
C HIS A 622 -31.92 19.15 -11.34
N SER A 623 -30.73 19.65 -11.02
CA SER A 623 -29.96 19.34 -9.82
C SER A 623 -29.58 20.58 -9.01
N ARG A 624 -29.91 21.79 -9.49
CA ARG A 624 -29.61 23.04 -8.76
C ARG A 624 -30.33 23.10 -7.43
N VAL A 625 -29.79 23.90 -6.51
CA VAL A 625 -30.52 24.32 -5.32
C VAL A 625 -31.40 25.52 -5.69
N VAL A 626 -32.66 25.51 -5.25
CA VAL A 626 -33.65 26.57 -5.50
C VAL A 626 -33.86 27.35 -4.19
N LEU A 627 -33.87 28.68 -4.24
CA LEU A 627 -34.07 29.51 -3.04
C LEU A 627 -35.53 29.90 -2.85
N ASN A 628 -36.06 29.62 -1.65
CA ASN A 628 -37.46 29.82 -1.27
C ASN A 628 -37.67 31.12 -0.45
N SER A 629 -36.95 32.20 -0.81
CA SER A 629 -36.99 33.48 -0.07
C SER A 629 -38.18 34.36 -0.49
N PRO A 630 -38.75 35.16 0.43
CA PRO A 630 -39.64 36.26 0.06
C PRO A 630 -38.90 37.22 -0.87
N GLY A 631 -39.36 37.33 -2.12
CA GLY A 631 -38.64 38.02 -3.21
C GLY A 631 -38.27 37.13 -4.41
N TYR A 632 -38.55 35.82 -4.36
CA TYR A 632 -38.50 34.94 -5.54
C TYR A 632 -39.85 34.23 -5.73
N ASP A 633 -40.42 34.31 -6.94
CA ASP A 633 -41.69 33.66 -7.30
C ASP A 633 -41.50 32.15 -7.57
N GLY A 634 -41.10 31.41 -6.53
CA GLY A 634 -40.86 29.96 -6.58
C GLY A 634 -39.64 29.52 -7.39
N ASN A 635 -38.90 30.45 -8.01
CA ASN A 635 -37.80 30.16 -8.93
C ASN A 635 -36.45 30.79 -8.53
N GLY A 636 -36.18 30.91 -7.22
CA GLY A 636 -34.97 31.57 -6.72
C GLY A 636 -33.68 30.86 -7.11
N TYR A 637 -32.65 31.65 -7.49
CA TYR A 637 -31.40 31.13 -8.02
C TYR A 637 -30.18 31.40 -7.13
N ILE A 638 -29.41 30.33 -6.89
CA ILE A 638 -28.02 30.34 -6.43
C ILE A 638 -27.20 29.37 -7.29
N HIS A 639 -25.92 29.69 -7.54
CA HIS A 639 -25.02 28.85 -8.34
C HIS A 639 -24.46 27.64 -7.54
N ALA A 640 -25.38 26.74 -7.17
CA ALA A 640 -25.13 25.49 -6.45
C ALA A 640 -25.87 24.30 -7.09
N ASN A 641 -25.42 23.08 -6.85
CA ASN A 641 -26.12 21.83 -7.19
C ASN A 641 -26.01 20.82 -6.03
N TYR A 642 -27.06 20.02 -5.84
CA TYR A 642 -26.94 18.77 -5.08
C TYR A 642 -26.05 17.80 -5.86
N ILE A 643 -25.22 17.02 -5.17
CA ILE A 643 -24.43 15.91 -5.75
C ILE A 643 -24.83 14.60 -5.05
N GLU A 644 -25.02 13.55 -5.85
CA GLU A 644 -25.33 12.20 -5.38
C GLU A 644 -24.06 11.45 -4.94
N ASP A 645 -24.18 10.64 -3.89
CA ASP A 645 -23.14 9.70 -3.47
C ASP A 645 -23.04 8.48 -4.43
N ALA A 646 -22.15 7.53 -4.13
CA ALA A 646 -21.97 6.32 -4.93
C ALA A 646 -23.22 5.41 -5.00
N LYS A 647 -24.31 5.73 -4.29
CA LYS A 647 -25.59 5.00 -4.30
C LYS A 647 -26.73 5.77 -4.99
N GLY A 648 -26.50 6.99 -5.46
CA GLY A 648 -27.57 7.86 -5.98
C GLY A 648 -28.31 8.65 -4.89
N VAL A 649 -27.75 8.76 -3.68
CA VAL A 649 -28.36 9.54 -2.59
C VAL A 649 -27.72 10.94 -2.57
N ARG A 650 -28.52 11.99 -2.79
CA ARG A 650 -28.09 13.39 -2.65
C ARG A 650 -27.54 13.62 -1.24
N SER A 651 -26.23 13.74 -1.12
CA SER A 651 -25.50 13.79 0.17
C SER A 651 -24.63 15.04 0.32
N TYR A 652 -24.36 15.74 -0.79
CA TYR A 652 -23.51 16.93 -0.82
C TYR A 652 -24.20 18.08 -1.56
N ILE A 653 -23.76 19.31 -1.28
CA ILE A 653 -24.07 20.48 -2.09
C ILE A 653 -22.74 21.05 -2.61
N ALA A 654 -22.54 21.04 -3.93
CA ALA A 654 -21.41 21.66 -4.59
C ALA A 654 -21.79 23.07 -5.07
N THR A 655 -21.09 24.09 -4.60
CA THR A 655 -21.39 25.50 -4.92
C THR A 655 -20.11 26.30 -5.22
N GLN A 656 -20.26 27.45 -5.87
CA GLN A 656 -19.15 28.40 -6.04
C GLN A 656 -18.76 29.08 -4.71
N GLY A 657 -17.54 29.60 -4.64
CA GLY A 657 -17.13 30.53 -3.59
C GLY A 657 -17.93 31.84 -3.72
N PRO A 658 -18.70 32.26 -2.69
CA PRO A 658 -19.60 33.40 -2.79
C PRO A 658 -18.96 34.67 -3.37
N LYS A 659 -19.71 35.40 -4.18
CA LYS A 659 -19.40 36.80 -4.57
C LYS A 659 -19.99 37.72 -3.49
N PRO A 660 -19.53 38.98 -3.32
CA PRO A 660 -20.10 39.89 -2.33
C PRO A 660 -21.62 40.02 -2.43
N LYS A 661 -22.14 40.15 -3.67
CA LYS A 661 -23.59 40.22 -3.97
C LYS A 661 -24.37 38.91 -3.76
N THR A 662 -23.72 37.78 -3.43
CA THR A 662 -24.37 36.47 -3.21
C THR A 662 -24.13 35.89 -1.81
N ILE A 663 -23.61 36.68 -0.86
CA ILE A 663 -23.37 36.21 0.52
C ILE A 663 -24.70 35.92 1.26
N ALA A 664 -25.72 36.76 1.06
CA ALA A 664 -27.04 36.54 1.65
C ALA A 664 -27.76 35.31 1.06
N ASP A 665 -27.69 35.12 -0.26
CA ASP A 665 -28.18 33.91 -0.93
C ASP A 665 -27.51 32.64 -0.37
N PHE A 666 -26.19 32.68 -0.14
CA PHE A 666 -25.43 31.54 0.39
C PHE A 666 -25.87 31.15 1.81
N TRP A 667 -25.99 32.10 2.74
CA TRP A 667 -26.46 31.77 4.10
C TRP A 667 -27.95 31.41 4.17
N THR A 668 -28.75 31.93 3.23
CA THR A 668 -30.13 31.47 3.04
C THR A 668 -30.15 30.00 2.62
N MET A 669 -29.32 29.60 1.65
CA MET A 669 -29.17 28.19 1.26
C MET A 669 -28.72 27.30 2.43
N VAL A 670 -27.73 27.74 3.22
CA VAL A 670 -27.24 26.99 4.40
C VAL A 670 -28.35 26.79 5.44
N SER A 671 -29.19 27.81 5.67
CA SER A 671 -30.34 27.71 6.60
C SER A 671 -31.52 26.93 6.04
N GLN A 672 -31.71 26.91 4.71
CA GLN A 672 -32.82 26.23 4.04
C GLN A 672 -32.55 24.73 3.92
N GLU A 673 -31.35 24.37 3.46
CA GLU A 673 -30.95 22.97 3.21
C GLU A 673 -30.43 22.26 4.46
N GLU A 674 -30.61 22.88 5.64
CA GLU A 674 -30.23 22.35 6.95
C GLU A 674 -28.78 21.84 7.01
N VAL A 675 -27.88 22.62 6.41
CA VAL A 675 -26.44 22.34 6.41
C VAL A 675 -25.85 22.68 7.78
N SER A 676 -25.00 21.80 8.28
CA SER A 676 -24.27 21.98 9.55
C SER A 676 -22.74 21.87 9.39
N VAL A 677 -22.26 21.38 8.24
CA VAL A 677 -20.85 21.23 7.91
C VAL A 677 -20.57 21.90 6.56
N LEU A 678 -19.69 22.91 6.56
CA LEU A 678 -19.19 23.59 5.37
C LEU A 678 -17.73 23.16 5.12
N VAL A 679 -17.36 22.94 3.86
CA VAL A 679 -15.99 22.61 3.45
C VAL A 679 -15.51 23.64 2.42
N CYS A 680 -14.58 24.50 2.82
CA CYS A 680 -13.94 25.51 1.97
C CYS A 680 -12.56 25.01 1.53
N LEU A 681 -12.33 24.95 0.21
CA LEU A 681 -11.10 24.40 -0.39
C LEU A 681 -10.35 25.47 -1.22
N THR A 682 -10.42 26.74 -0.83
CA THR A 682 -9.79 27.86 -1.54
C THR A 682 -9.52 28.98 -0.56
N ASN A 683 -8.36 29.63 -0.68
CA ASN A 683 -8.10 30.86 0.05
C ASN A 683 -8.93 32.02 -0.57
N LEU A 684 -9.10 33.13 0.15
CA LEU A 684 -9.87 34.28 -0.36
C LEU A 684 -9.22 34.88 -1.62
N LYS A 685 -7.89 35.05 -1.56
CA LYS A 685 -7.02 35.42 -2.68
C LYS A 685 -5.98 34.32 -2.90
N GLU A 686 -5.60 34.12 -4.14
CA GLU A 686 -4.66 33.12 -4.62
C GLU A 686 -3.85 33.78 -5.76
N GLY A 687 -2.56 34.02 -5.51
CA GLY A 687 -1.76 35.03 -6.19
C GLY A 687 -2.45 36.40 -6.15
N ALA A 688 -2.52 37.07 -7.29
CA ALA A 688 -3.27 38.30 -7.45
C ALA A 688 -4.80 38.10 -7.61
N LYS A 689 -5.31 36.86 -7.74
CA LYS A 689 -6.71 36.61 -8.13
C LYS A 689 -7.64 36.39 -6.94
N ASN A 690 -8.77 37.10 -6.93
CA ASN A 690 -9.88 36.92 -5.99
C ASN A 690 -10.64 35.60 -6.28
N LYS A 691 -10.56 34.60 -5.39
CA LYS A 691 -11.21 33.28 -5.56
C LYS A 691 -12.52 33.16 -4.80
N CYS A 692 -12.62 33.78 -3.63
CA CYS A 692 -13.80 33.74 -2.77
C CYS A 692 -13.94 35.07 -2.02
N ALA A 693 -15.16 35.59 -1.87
CA ALA A 693 -15.39 36.67 -0.92
C ALA A 693 -15.45 36.12 0.51
N GLN A 694 -14.97 36.87 1.51
CA GLN A 694 -15.17 36.51 2.90
C GLN A 694 -16.68 36.59 3.21
N TYR A 695 -17.31 35.42 3.33
CA TYR A 695 -18.73 35.30 3.62
C TYR A 695 -19.01 35.08 5.11
N TRP A 696 -18.02 35.19 5.99
CA TRP A 696 -18.15 34.98 7.44
C TRP A 696 -17.66 36.19 8.24
N PRO A 697 -18.27 36.50 9.40
CA PRO A 697 -17.77 37.57 10.28
C PRO A 697 -16.49 37.14 11.00
N ASN A 698 -15.72 38.13 11.46
CA ASN A 698 -14.57 37.92 12.33
C ASN A 698 -15.03 37.41 13.72
N VAL A 699 -14.12 36.88 14.53
CA VAL A 699 -14.44 36.33 15.86
C VAL A 699 -15.15 37.38 16.73
N ASN A 700 -16.22 36.99 17.43
CA ASN A 700 -17.14 37.84 18.20
C ASN A 700 -18.01 38.83 17.40
N ASP A 701 -17.75 39.01 16.10
CA ASP A 701 -18.54 39.87 15.21
C ASP A 701 -19.77 39.14 14.62
N LYS A 702 -20.68 39.89 13.99
CA LYS A 702 -21.89 39.38 13.32
C LYS A 702 -21.99 39.80 11.86
N LEU A 703 -22.42 38.87 11.02
CA LEU A 703 -22.85 39.13 9.65
C LEU A 703 -24.37 38.96 9.57
N GLN A 704 -25.08 39.90 8.94
CA GLN A 704 -26.54 39.90 8.91
C GLN A 704 -27.03 40.13 7.47
N GLY A 705 -27.95 39.29 7.01
CA GLY A 705 -28.53 39.35 5.66
C GLY A 705 -29.97 38.85 5.66
N GLY A 706 -30.92 39.74 5.39
CA GLY A 706 -32.35 39.44 5.47
C GLY A 706 -32.73 38.92 6.87
N ASN A 707 -33.33 37.73 6.92
CA ASN A 707 -33.74 37.06 8.16
C ASN A 707 -32.62 36.22 8.82
N ILE A 708 -31.43 36.11 8.21
CA ILE A 708 -30.32 35.32 8.74
C ILE A 708 -29.29 36.22 9.42
N THR A 709 -28.87 35.84 10.63
CA THR A 709 -27.72 36.42 11.32
C THR A 709 -26.71 35.34 11.67
N ILE A 710 -25.45 35.55 11.31
CA ILE A 710 -24.33 34.66 11.59
C ILE A 710 -23.43 35.32 12.63
N ARG A 711 -22.97 34.58 13.63
CA ARG A 711 -21.96 35.01 14.61
C ARG A 711 -20.82 34.01 14.66
N ASN A 712 -19.58 34.49 14.67
CA ASN A 712 -18.39 33.64 14.80
C ASN A 712 -18.09 33.41 16.28
N LEU A 713 -18.19 32.16 16.71
CA LEU A 713 -18.01 31.73 18.11
C LEU A 713 -16.53 31.45 18.45
N GLY A 714 -15.67 31.29 17.44
CA GLY A 714 -14.28 30.94 17.61
C GLY A 714 -13.70 30.16 16.43
N GLU A 715 -12.37 30.17 16.33
CA GLU A 715 -11.61 29.50 15.29
C GLU A 715 -10.50 28.66 15.92
N LYS A 716 -10.23 27.49 15.34
CA LYS A 716 -9.01 26.69 15.59
C LYS A 716 -8.16 26.71 14.33
N THR A 717 -6.92 27.15 14.44
CA THR A 717 -5.94 27.15 13.35
C THR A 717 -5.03 25.94 13.46
N TYR A 718 -4.85 25.24 12.34
CA TYR A 718 -3.93 24.12 12.16
C TYR A 718 -3.02 24.42 10.96
N ALA A 719 -1.90 23.72 10.83
CA ALA A 719 -0.88 24.03 9.82
C ALA A 719 -1.37 24.03 8.35
N GLU A 720 -2.46 23.32 8.04
CA GLU A 720 -3.02 23.23 6.67
C GLU A 720 -4.49 23.63 6.55
N HIS A 721 -5.16 23.96 7.66
CA HIS A 721 -6.58 24.28 7.65
C HIS A 721 -7.02 25.08 8.89
N ILE A 722 -8.19 25.71 8.81
CA ILE A 722 -8.82 26.43 9.92
C ILE A 722 -10.24 25.92 10.10
N ILE A 723 -10.60 25.53 11.32
CA ILE A 723 -11.97 25.16 11.70
C ILE A 723 -12.63 26.39 12.35
N ARG A 724 -13.76 26.85 11.82
CA ARG A 724 -14.56 27.95 12.39
C ARG A 724 -15.90 27.46 12.87
N GLN A 725 -16.37 27.93 14.03
CA GLN A 725 -17.71 27.61 14.53
C GLN A 725 -18.61 28.84 14.44
N PHE A 726 -19.75 28.70 13.78
CA PHE A 726 -20.73 29.76 13.62
C PHE A 726 -22.05 29.43 14.31
N LYS A 727 -22.64 30.42 14.99
CA LYS A 727 -24.05 30.40 15.35
C LYS A 727 -24.85 31.07 14.24
N LEU A 728 -25.72 30.30 13.58
CA LEU A 728 -26.70 30.78 12.62
C LEU A 728 -28.04 30.97 13.33
N HIS A 729 -28.56 32.19 13.30
CA HIS A 729 -29.89 32.54 13.78
C HIS A 729 -30.81 32.86 12.61
N ASN A 730 -31.94 32.16 12.49
CA ASN A 730 -32.98 32.42 11.50
C ASN A 730 -34.19 33.07 12.17
N LYS A 731 -34.33 34.39 12.00
CA LYS A 731 -35.39 35.21 12.60
C LYS A 731 -36.80 34.80 12.15
N ALA A 732 -36.95 34.25 10.94
CA ALA A 732 -38.26 33.86 10.39
C ALA A 732 -38.75 32.51 10.93
N LYS A 733 -37.83 31.61 11.28
CA LYS A 733 -38.15 30.33 11.95
C LYS A 733 -38.11 30.40 13.48
N GLY A 734 -37.42 31.40 14.05
CA GLY A 734 -37.04 31.40 15.47
C GLY A 734 -35.95 30.36 15.80
N GLU A 735 -35.22 29.89 14.81
CA GLU A 735 -34.29 28.75 14.91
C GLU A 735 -32.85 29.22 15.11
N ASP A 736 -32.16 28.65 16.11
CA ASP A 736 -30.71 28.78 16.33
C ASP A 736 -30.01 27.47 15.99
N ARG A 737 -28.96 27.53 15.15
CA ARG A 737 -28.16 26.37 14.71
C ARG A 737 -26.67 26.61 14.88
N LEU A 738 -25.91 25.54 15.10
CA LEU A 738 -24.45 25.55 14.93
C LEU A 738 -24.08 25.09 13.52
N VAL A 739 -23.15 25.81 12.90
CA VAL A 739 -22.59 25.49 11.58
C VAL A 739 -21.06 25.54 11.67
N THR A 740 -20.39 24.43 11.42
CA THR A 740 -18.92 24.33 11.49
C THR A 740 -18.33 24.36 10.09
N MET A 741 -17.33 25.22 9.88
CA MET A 741 -16.65 25.40 8.60
C MET A 741 -15.22 24.90 8.67
N TYR A 742 -14.92 23.90 7.85
CA TYR A 742 -13.60 23.32 7.66
C TYR A 742 -12.96 23.98 6.42
N HIS A 743 -11.98 24.86 6.63
CA HIS A 743 -11.32 25.62 5.58
C HIS A 743 -9.90 25.08 5.36
N TYR A 744 -9.70 24.26 4.33
CA TYR A 744 -8.37 23.78 3.94
C TYR A 744 -7.61 24.86 3.16
N THR A 745 -6.54 25.38 3.75
CA THR A 745 -5.79 26.56 3.29
C THR A 745 -4.51 26.20 2.53
N ALA A 746 -3.99 24.98 2.69
CA ALA A 746 -2.74 24.55 2.05
C ALA A 746 -2.85 24.13 0.57
N TRP A 747 -4.04 24.16 -0.04
CA TRP A 747 -4.19 23.83 -1.46
C TRP A 747 -3.75 24.99 -2.37
N ALA A 748 -2.49 24.95 -2.79
CA ALA A 748 -1.88 25.96 -3.64
C ALA A 748 -2.62 26.20 -4.97
N ASP A 749 -2.39 27.39 -5.51
CA ASP A 749 -2.98 27.97 -6.72
C ASP A 749 -2.49 27.25 -7.97
N HIS A 750 -1.20 26.86 -7.95
CA HIS A 750 -0.53 26.03 -8.93
C HIS A 750 -0.17 24.68 -8.29
N GLY A 751 -0.68 23.59 -8.87
CA GLY A 751 -0.46 22.22 -8.39
C GLY A 751 -1.66 21.61 -7.65
N VAL A 752 -1.36 20.71 -6.72
CA VAL A 752 -2.33 19.87 -6.01
C VAL A 752 -1.95 19.77 -4.52
N ALA A 753 -2.93 19.53 -3.65
CA ALA A 753 -2.70 19.29 -2.23
C ALA A 753 -1.83 18.02 -2.00
N ASP A 754 -1.16 17.95 -0.84
CA ASP A 754 -0.50 16.72 -0.41
C ASP A 754 -1.54 15.59 -0.18
N PRO A 755 -1.38 14.40 -0.77
CA PRO A 755 -2.38 13.33 -0.67
C PRO A 755 -2.67 12.87 0.76
N LEU A 756 -1.65 12.80 1.62
CA LEU A 756 -1.82 12.35 3.01
C LEU A 756 -2.52 13.42 3.84
N SER A 757 -2.13 14.68 3.68
CA SER A 757 -2.61 15.77 4.54
C SER A 757 -4.02 16.24 4.14
N LEU A 758 -4.40 16.09 2.86
CA LEU A 758 -5.80 16.14 2.42
C LEU A 758 -6.64 15.00 3.05
N VAL A 759 -6.08 13.81 3.25
CA VAL A 759 -6.75 12.69 3.93
C VAL A 759 -6.90 12.93 5.44
N VAL A 760 -5.92 13.58 6.09
CA VAL A 760 -6.05 13.99 7.50
C VAL A 760 -7.20 14.99 7.69
N PHE A 761 -7.26 16.01 6.84
CA PHE A 761 -8.37 16.97 6.81
C PHE A 761 -9.71 16.29 6.52
N HIS A 762 -9.77 15.42 5.51
CA HIS A 762 -10.96 14.63 5.17
C HIS A 762 -11.48 13.78 6.36
N ARG A 763 -10.59 13.15 7.13
CA ARG A 763 -10.96 12.36 8.32
C ARG A 763 -11.60 13.20 9.43
N GLN A 764 -11.09 14.40 9.68
CA GLN A 764 -11.72 15.33 10.64
C GLN A 764 -13.12 15.74 10.19
N VAL A 765 -13.30 16.07 8.90
CA VAL A 765 -14.62 16.39 8.35
C VAL A 765 -15.55 15.17 8.40
N MET A 766 -15.08 13.95 8.09
CA MET A 766 -15.88 12.73 8.24
C MET A 766 -16.39 12.55 9.67
N LYS A 767 -15.50 12.72 10.66
CA LYS A 767 -15.83 12.64 12.10
C LYS A 767 -16.93 13.65 12.46
N ALA A 768 -16.78 14.90 12.04
CA ALA A 768 -17.75 15.96 12.27
C ALA A 768 -19.09 15.71 11.56
N THR A 769 -19.08 15.33 10.28
CA THR A 769 -20.30 14.99 9.53
C THR A 769 -21.05 13.84 10.20
N ALA A 770 -20.36 12.79 10.66
CA ALA A 770 -20.95 11.65 11.36
C ALA A 770 -21.49 11.98 12.77
N GLN A 771 -21.09 13.12 13.35
CA GLN A 771 -21.60 13.66 14.62
C GLN A 771 -22.65 14.77 14.42
N SER A 772 -22.95 15.14 13.17
CA SER A 772 -23.82 16.28 12.86
C SER A 772 -25.22 15.83 12.44
N ASN A 773 -26.25 16.57 12.89
CA ASN A 773 -27.63 16.44 12.40
C ASN A 773 -27.84 17.19 11.06
N GLY A 774 -26.78 17.45 10.29
CA GLY A 774 -26.84 18.20 9.04
C GLY A 774 -27.27 17.33 7.87
N LYS A 775 -28.22 17.80 7.05
CA LYS A 775 -28.80 17.03 5.94
C LYS A 775 -27.82 16.80 4.78
N TYR A 776 -26.95 17.77 4.52
CA TYR A 776 -25.93 17.72 3.46
C TYR A 776 -24.59 18.27 3.97
N THR A 777 -23.48 17.74 3.43
CA THR A 777 -22.18 18.40 3.55
C THR A 777 -22.00 19.36 2.35
N LEU A 778 -21.90 20.66 2.62
CA LEU A 778 -21.68 21.66 1.57
C LEU A 778 -20.18 21.79 1.30
N VAL A 779 -19.77 21.69 0.04
CA VAL A 779 -18.36 21.77 -0.39
C VAL A 779 -18.21 22.83 -1.48
N HIS A 780 -17.23 23.72 -1.34
CA HIS A 780 -16.91 24.73 -2.35
C HIS A 780 -15.41 25.00 -2.49
N CYS A 781 -15.05 25.64 -3.59
CA CYS A 781 -13.75 26.29 -3.81
C CYS A 781 -14.05 27.65 -4.46
N SER A 782 -13.32 28.07 -5.51
CA SER A 782 -13.72 29.21 -6.34
C SER A 782 -14.92 28.88 -7.23
N ALA A 783 -14.76 27.98 -8.21
CA ALA A 783 -15.83 27.61 -9.16
C ALA A 783 -16.81 26.55 -8.62
N GLY A 784 -16.43 25.81 -7.58
CA GLY A 784 -17.23 24.70 -7.05
C GLY A 784 -17.22 23.44 -7.93
N VAL A 785 -16.14 23.19 -8.69
CA VAL A 785 -16.04 22.03 -9.60
C VAL A 785 -14.71 21.26 -9.49
N GLY A 786 -13.56 21.94 -9.50
CA GLY A 786 -12.24 21.31 -9.45
C GLY A 786 -11.91 20.65 -8.10
N ARG A 787 -11.30 21.41 -7.18
CA ARG A 787 -10.98 20.96 -5.81
C ARG A 787 -12.21 20.36 -5.09
N THR A 788 -13.38 20.98 -5.26
CA THR A 788 -14.69 20.47 -4.79
C THR A 788 -15.01 19.07 -5.27
N GLY A 789 -14.87 18.79 -6.57
CA GLY A 789 -15.10 17.45 -7.12
C GLY A 789 -14.09 16.43 -6.63
N THR A 790 -12.82 16.80 -6.48
CA THR A 790 -11.80 15.90 -5.92
C THR A 790 -12.11 15.53 -4.47
N TYR A 791 -12.55 16.48 -3.65
CA TYR A 791 -12.93 16.23 -2.26
C TYR A 791 -14.20 15.37 -2.13
N ILE A 792 -15.27 15.69 -2.87
CA ILE A 792 -16.52 14.90 -2.86
C ILE A 792 -16.24 13.47 -3.35
N ALA A 793 -15.42 13.30 -4.38
CA ALA A 793 -15.01 11.98 -4.84
C ALA A 793 -14.17 11.20 -3.82
N LEU A 794 -13.26 11.86 -3.10
CA LEU A 794 -12.50 11.22 -2.03
C LEU A 794 -13.44 10.67 -0.95
N ASP A 795 -14.38 11.49 -0.47
CA ASP A 795 -15.32 11.07 0.57
C ASP A 795 -16.29 9.96 0.12
N ALA A 796 -16.92 10.12 -1.04
CA ALA A 796 -17.89 9.15 -1.56
C ALA A 796 -17.23 7.80 -1.91
N LEU A 797 -16.10 7.80 -2.62
CA LEU A 797 -15.39 6.56 -3.00
C LEU A 797 -14.72 5.90 -1.80
N TYR A 798 -14.29 6.66 -0.78
CA TYR A 798 -13.81 6.07 0.47
C TYR A 798 -14.93 5.34 1.22
N ARG A 799 -16.09 6.00 1.39
CA ARG A 799 -17.29 5.40 2.02
C ARG A 799 -17.85 4.22 1.23
N GLU A 800 -17.73 4.21 -0.10
CA GLU A 800 -18.06 3.07 -0.95
C GLU A 800 -17.08 1.92 -0.72
N GLY A 801 -15.78 2.16 -0.92
CA GLY A 801 -14.73 1.13 -0.85
C GLY A 801 -14.57 0.50 0.53
N GLN A 802 -14.84 1.25 1.61
CA GLN A 802 -14.95 0.70 2.97
C GLN A 802 -16.06 -0.37 3.11
N LYS A 803 -17.12 -0.30 2.30
CA LYS A 803 -18.31 -1.17 2.39
C LYS A 803 -18.33 -2.27 1.33
N SER A 804 -17.76 -2.02 0.15
CA SER A 804 -17.79 -2.94 -1.00
C SER A 804 -16.43 -3.63 -1.27
N GLY A 805 -15.35 -3.14 -0.67
CA GLY A 805 -13.96 -3.52 -1.00
C GLY A 805 -13.49 -3.08 -2.39
N LYS A 806 -14.27 -2.27 -3.11
CA LYS A 806 -14.04 -1.86 -4.50
C LYS A 806 -14.40 -0.39 -4.71
N ILE A 807 -13.76 0.26 -5.68
CA ILE A 807 -14.02 1.64 -6.07
C ILE A 807 -14.05 1.77 -7.61
N ASN A 808 -14.78 2.74 -8.14
CA ASN A 808 -14.81 3.02 -9.58
C ASN A 808 -14.74 4.54 -9.85
N VAL A 809 -13.51 5.05 -9.89
CA VAL A 809 -13.23 6.49 -10.05
C VAL A 809 -13.83 7.07 -11.35
N PRO A 810 -13.68 6.45 -12.55
CA PRO A 810 -14.30 6.96 -13.76
C PRO A 810 -15.83 7.02 -13.68
N MET A 811 -16.46 6.01 -13.08
CA MET A 811 -17.92 5.96 -12.95
C MET A 811 -18.43 7.03 -12.01
N TYR A 812 -17.83 7.22 -10.83
CA TYR A 812 -18.31 8.22 -9.89
C TYR A 812 -18.07 9.66 -10.37
N VAL A 813 -16.95 9.94 -11.05
CA VAL A 813 -16.75 11.24 -11.70
C VAL A 813 -17.75 11.46 -12.84
N ARG A 814 -18.16 10.40 -13.57
CA ARG A 814 -19.30 10.47 -14.51
C ARG A 814 -20.63 10.75 -13.82
N THR A 815 -20.89 10.23 -12.62
CA THR A 815 -22.08 10.56 -11.80
C THR A 815 -22.07 12.04 -11.42
N MET A 816 -21.02 12.51 -10.73
CA MET A 816 -20.91 13.93 -10.34
C MET A 816 -21.03 14.90 -11.53
N ARG A 817 -20.56 14.50 -12.73
CA ARG A 817 -20.66 15.33 -13.95
C ARG A 817 -22.05 15.37 -14.60
N LYS A 818 -22.98 14.50 -14.21
CA LYS A 818 -24.42 14.70 -14.47
C LYS A 818 -24.97 15.79 -13.56
N ASP A 819 -24.61 15.75 -12.28
CA ASP A 819 -25.16 16.62 -11.25
C ASP A 819 -24.65 18.06 -11.34
N ARG A 820 -23.36 18.26 -11.68
CA ARG A 820 -22.74 19.57 -11.90
C ARG A 820 -21.64 19.48 -12.95
N MET A 821 -21.56 20.46 -13.84
CA MET A 821 -20.60 20.41 -14.95
C MET A 821 -19.13 20.39 -14.48
N ASN A 822 -18.27 19.74 -15.25
CA ASN A 822 -16.80 19.80 -15.10
C ASN A 822 -16.23 19.42 -13.71
N MET A 823 -16.96 18.65 -12.91
CA MET A 823 -16.48 18.12 -11.63
C MET A 823 -15.17 17.34 -11.82
N ILE A 824 -14.14 17.72 -11.03
CA ILE A 824 -12.71 17.46 -11.28
C ILE A 824 -12.24 18.08 -12.61
N GLN A 825 -11.49 19.18 -12.53
CA GLN A 825 -11.25 20.08 -13.66
C GLN A 825 -9.90 19.86 -14.36
N GLY A 826 -8.97 19.10 -13.75
CA GLY A 826 -7.68 18.75 -14.35
C GLY A 826 -7.27 17.30 -14.12
N ASP A 827 -6.35 16.81 -14.94
CA ASP A 827 -5.79 15.45 -14.88
C ASP A 827 -4.93 15.23 -13.62
N GLU A 828 -4.14 16.22 -13.19
CA GLU A 828 -3.41 16.12 -11.91
C GLU A 828 -4.37 16.16 -10.69
N GLN A 829 -5.53 16.83 -10.78
CA GLN A 829 -6.58 16.74 -9.74
C GLN A 829 -7.25 15.35 -9.72
N TYR A 830 -7.36 14.70 -10.88
CA TYR A 830 -7.84 13.32 -11.01
C TYR A 830 -6.81 12.30 -10.50
N LYS A 831 -5.52 12.55 -10.71
CA LYS A 831 -4.42 11.76 -10.13
C LYS A 831 -4.30 11.93 -8.62
N LEU A 832 -4.47 13.14 -8.09
CA LEU A 832 -4.54 13.39 -6.63
C LEU A 832 -5.62 12.53 -5.98
N LEU A 833 -6.81 12.42 -6.58
CA LEU A 833 -7.89 11.60 -6.04
C LEU A 833 -7.46 10.13 -5.84
N TYR A 834 -6.78 9.54 -6.82
CA TYR A 834 -6.25 8.18 -6.68
C TYR A 834 -5.20 8.07 -5.57
N LEU A 835 -4.28 9.04 -5.47
CA LEU A 835 -3.25 9.07 -4.42
C LEU A 835 -3.87 9.23 -3.02
N ALA A 836 -4.84 10.13 -2.87
CA ALA A 836 -5.55 10.34 -1.60
C ALA A 836 -6.37 9.11 -1.20
N LEU A 837 -7.06 8.45 -2.14
CA LEU A 837 -7.74 7.17 -1.86
C LEU A 837 -6.74 6.09 -1.41
N MET A 838 -5.53 6.04 -2.01
CA MET A 838 -4.48 5.12 -1.57
C MET A 838 -4.02 5.41 -0.14
N GLU A 839 -3.74 6.66 0.21
CA GLU A 839 -3.34 7.04 1.59
C GLU A 839 -4.47 6.81 2.62
N ALA A 840 -5.73 7.02 2.20
CA ALA A 840 -6.91 6.84 3.04
C ALA A 840 -7.19 5.37 3.38
N PHE A 841 -7.00 4.45 2.42
CA PHE A 841 -7.21 3.01 2.59
C PHE A 841 -6.00 2.28 3.19
N ASN A 842 -4.77 2.62 2.79
CA ASN A 842 -3.59 1.84 3.17
C ASN A 842 -3.08 2.11 4.59
N GLY A 843 -3.32 3.31 5.13
CA GLY A 843 -2.85 3.70 6.46
C GLY A 843 -3.99 4.29 7.29
N PRO A 844 -4.76 3.47 8.04
CA PRO A 844 -5.91 3.92 8.82
C PRO A 844 -5.52 4.95 9.89
N SER A 845 -6.50 5.74 10.37
CA SER A 845 -6.23 6.63 11.52
C SER A 845 -6.14 5.81 12.79
N ARG A 846 -5.14 6.11 13.62
CA ARG A 846 -4.97 5.54 14.96
C ARG A 846 -5.38 6.53 16.06
N CYS A 847 -5.87 7.71 15.67
CA CYS A 847 -6.35 8.79 16.53
C CYS A 847 -7.29 8.28 17.63
N MET A 848 -6.94 8.60 18.87
CA MET A 848 -7.73 8.22 20.05
C MET A 848 -7.66 9.29 21.13
N ALA A 849 -8.72 9.41 21.92
CA ALA A 849 -8.78 10.29 23.09
C ALA A 849 -7.66 9.99 24.10
N THR A 850 -7.17 11.04 24.77
CA THR A 850 -6.03 10.98 25.69
C THR A 850 -6.17 9.95 26.81
N GLU A 851 -7.38 9.78 27.34
CA GLU A 851 -7.69 8.86 28.43
C GLU A 851 -7.66 7.41 27.94
N LYS A 852 -8.08 7.18 26.69
CA LYS A 852 -8.02 5.87 26.04
C LYS A 852 -6.59 5.49 25.67
N PHE A 853 -5.77 6.44 25.22
CA PHE A 853 -4.33 6.23 25.01
C PHE A 853 -3.65 5.84 26.33
N LEU A 854 -3.83 6.66 27.37
CA LEU A 854 -3.19 6.44 28.67
C LEU A 854 -3.62 5.11 29.28
N ARG A 855 -4.93 4.79 29.26
CA ARG A 855 -5.43 3.52 29.78
C ARG A 855 -4.86 2.32 29.02
N LYS A 856 -4.80 2.36 27.68
CA LYS A 856 -4.18 1.28 26.90
C LYS A 856 -2.70 1.10 27.27
N TYR A 857 -1.94 2.19 27.34
CA TYR A 857 -0.52 2.16 27.73
C TYR A 857 -0.33 1.61 29.15
N GLN A 858 -1.22 1.94 30.09
CA GLN A 858 -1.24 1.39 31.44
C GLN A 858 -1.63 -0.10 31.46
N GLU A 859 -2.71 -0.51 30.79
CA GLU A 859 -3.16 -1.91 30.69
C GLU A 859 -2.04 -2.86 30.17
N GLU A 860 -1.22 -2.38 29.22
CA GLU A 860 -0.07 -3.14 28.68
C GLU A 860 1.16 -3.17 29.61
N ASN A 861 1.31 -2.22 30.54
CA ASN A 861 2.45 -2.07 31.45
C ASN A 861 2.18 -2.50 32.91
N CYS A 862 0.93 -2.46 33.37
CA CYS A 862 0.55 -2.61 34.80
C CYS A 862 0.42 -4.06 35.30
N TYR A 863 1.05 -5.03 34.62
CA TYR A 863 1.33 -6.35 35.20
C TYR A 863 2.53 -6.34 36.18
N THR A 864 3.16 -5.17 36.38
CA THR A 864 4.37 -4.98 37.19
C THR A 864 4.15 -4.95 38.71
N ASN A 865 2.92 -4.85 39.19
CA ASN A 865 2.59 -4.91 40.64
C ASN A 865 2.18 -6.31 41.15
N CYS A 866 2.26 -7.35 40.29
CA CYS A 866 2.21 -8.74 40.72
C CYS A 866 3.62 -9.35 40.59
N GLY A 867 4.07 -10.08 41.61
CA GLY A 867 5.46 -10.54 41.69
C GLY A 867 5.87 -11.54 40.60
N ASN A 868 7.12 -11.42 40.15
CA ASN A 868 7.86 -12.41 39.34
C ASN A 868 7.28 -12.74 37.94
N ALA A 869 7.35 -11.78 37.01
CA ALA A 869 7.17 -12.01 35.58
C ALA A 869 8.32 -11.43 34.72
N ARG A 870 8.50 -11.94 33.50
CA ARG A 870 9.52 -11.48 32.52
C ARG A 870 9.01 -10.25 31.72
N PRO A 871 9.90 -9.47 31.08
CA PRO A 871 9.49 -8.34 30.21
C PRO A 871 8.52 -8.77 29.10
N ASN A 872 7.46 -7.99 28.90
CA ASN A 872 6.32 -8.36 28.03
C ASN A 872 6.69 -8.43 26.53
N THR A 873 6.62 -9.63 25.96
CA THR A 873 6.79 -9.86 24.51
C THR A 873 5.66 -9.23 23.68
N THR A 874 4.44 -9.21 24.23
CA THR A 874 3.20 -8.87 23.50
C THR A 874 3.09 -7.40 23.11
N GLN A 875 3.45 -6.48 24.01
CA GLN A 875 3.43 -5.04 23.72
C GLN A 875 4.47 -4.69 22.64
N LYS A 876 5.70 -5.21 22.77
CA LYS A 876 6.75 -5.02 21.75
C LYS A 876 6.34 -5.63 20.40
N PHE A 877 5.61 -6.73 20.38
CA PHE A 877 5.05 -7.31 19.14
C PHE A 877 3.98 -6.42 18.48
N ALA A 878 3.05 -5.87 19.26
CA ALA A 878 2.01 -4.98 18.74
C ALA A 878 2.60 -3.67 18.16
N LEU A 879 3.55 -3.05 18.88
CA LEU A 879 4.27 -1.86 18.39
C LEU A 879 5.23 -2.17 17.24
N SER A 880 5.85 -3.36 17.18
CA SER A 880 6.63 -3.81 16.01
C SER A 880 5.74 -3.92 14.77
N THR A 881 4.55 -4.51 14.90
CA THR A 881 3.59 -4.65 13.79
C THR A 881 3.17 -3.28 13.23
N GLU A 882 2.87 -2.32 14.11
CA GLU A 882 2.52 -0.95 13.72
C GLU A 882 3.72 -0.19 13.11
N PHE A 883 4.92 -0.41 13.62
CA PHE A 883 6.16 0.15 13.11
C PHE A 883 6.53 -0.43 11.72
N GLU A 884 6.35 -1.73 11.50
CA GLU A 884 6.52 -2.38 10.20
C GLU A 884 5.52 -1.82 9.16
N GLU A 885 4.28 -1.55 9.57
CA GLU A 885 3.29 -0.84 8.74
C GLU A 885 3.74 0.59 8.42
N LEU A 886 4.25 1.34 9.40
CA LEU A 886 4.80 2.69 9.20
C LEU A 886 5.92 2.69 8.15
N LEU A 887 6.86 1.76 8.24
CA LEU A 887 7.94 1.61 7.26
C LEU A 887 7.41 1.18 5.87
N ALA A 888 6.39 0.31 5.80
CA ALA A 888 5.80 -0.13 4.53
C ALA A 888 4.97 0.95 3.81
N LEU A 889 4.50 1.97 4.55
CA LEU A 889 3.80 3.15 4.03
C LEU A 889 4.73 4.35 3.74
N ARG A 890 6.02 4.25 4.08
CA ARG A 890 7.01 5.31 3.84
C ARG A 890 7.06 5.68 2.35
N LYS A 891 6.97 6.99 2.06
CA LYS A 891 7.03 7.52 0.70
C LYS A 891 8.42 7.25 0.10
N VAL A 892 8.46 6.66 -1.09
CA VAL A 892 9.71 6.39 -1.81
C VAL A 892 9.97 7.49 -2.84
N TYR A 893 11.13 8.12 -2.73
CA TYR A 893 11.62 9.16 -3.64
C TYR A 893 12.61 8.57 -4.66
N ALA A 894 12.76 9.21 -5.81
CA ALA A 894 13.71 8.83 -6.85
C ALA A 894 15.08 9.50 -6.62
N THR A 895 16.14 8.98 -7.24
CA THR A 895 17.51 9.52 -7.13
C THR A 895 17.61 11.02 -7.46
N LYS A 896 16.79 11.49 -8.41
CA LYS A 896 16.69 12.92 -8.79
C LYS A 896 16.05 13.84 -7.73
N ASP A 897 15.37 13.29 -6.74
CA ASP A 897 14.67 14.07 -5.70
C ASP A 897 15.61 14.41 -4.52
N TYR A 898 16.92 14.18 -4.68
CA TYR A 898 18.00 14.44 -3.71
C TYR A 898 19.27 15.00 -4.41
N GLU A 899 19.10 15.76 -5.50
CA GLU A 899 20.19 16.13 -6.42
C GLU A 899 21.25 17.02 -5.76
N LEU A 900 20.85 18.06 -5.00
CA LEU A 900 21.80 18.87 -4.25
C LEU A 900 22.46 18.07 -3.12
N GLY A 901 21.73 17.13 -2.49
CA GLY A 901 22.28 16.26 -1.44
C GLY A 901 23.37 15.31 -1.94
N GLN A 902 23.23 14.77 -3.14
CA GLN A 902 24.22 13.87 -3.77
C GLN A 902 25.42 14.63 -4.36
N THR A 903 25.22 15.84 -4.89
CA THR A 903 26.33 16.67 -5.37
C THR A 903 27.20 17.22 -4.23
N HIS A 904 26.64 17.38 -3.03
CA HIS A 904 27.32 17.90 -1.84
C HIS A 904 27.61 16.83 -0.77
N LEU A 905 28.00 15.62 -1.16
CA LEU A 905 28.26 14.50 -0.23
C LEU A 905 29.26 14.80 0.90
N SER A 906 30.25 15.68 0.66
CA SER A 906 31.21 16.14 1.69
C SER A 906 30.65 17.15 2.69
N ALA A 907 29.50 17.76 2.39
CA ALA A 907 28.76 18.62 3.29
C ALA A 907 27.80 17.83 4.21
N ASN A 908 27.69 16.51 4.04
CA ASN A 908 26.79 15.65 4.81
C ASN A 908 27.52 14.94 5.95
N TYR A 909 27.04 15.12 7.19
CA TYR A 909 27.56 14.43 8.38
C TYR A 909 27.30 12.91 8.31
N THR A 910 26.17 12.50 7.72
CA THR A 910 25.88 11.12 7.36
C THR A 910 25.50 11.04 5.88
N GLN A 911 26.39 10.46 5.06
CA GLN A 911 26.29 10.45 3.60
C GLN A 911 25.03 9.78 3.03
N ASN A 912 24.38 8.91 3.80
CA ASN A 912 23.17 8.19 3.40
C ASN A 912 21.86 8.86 3.84
N VAL A 913 21.91 9.98 4.58
CA VAL A 913 20.73 10.70 5.07
C VAL A 913 20.70 12.07 4.42
N LEU A 914 19.94 12.19 3.33
CA LEU A 914 19.94 13.35 2.44
C LEU A 914 18.61 14.11 2.51
N PRO A 915 18.61 15.45 2.39
CA PRO A 915 17.39 16.24 2.33
C PRO A 915 16.69 15.98 0.98
N VAL A 916 15.37 15.76 1.02
CA VAL A 916 14.55 15.72 -0.18
C VAL A 916 14.44 17.14 -0.75
N GLU A 917 14.79 17.29 -2.04
CA GLU A 917 14.89 18.58 -2.75
C GLU A 917 13.66 19.47 -2.55
N GLN A 918 12.46 18.88 -2.60
CA GLN A 918 11.17 19.55 -2.44
C GLN A 918 11.01 20.33 -1.12
N TYR A 919 11.73 19.95 -0.05
CA TYR A 919 11.60 20.56 1.29
C TYR A 919 12.92 21.16 1.79
N MET A 920 13.94 21.25 0.94
CA MET A 920 15.28 21.66 1.36
C MET A 920 15.33 23.14 1.76
N CYS A 921 16.08 23.44 2.83
CA CYS A 921 16.36 24.81 3.23
C CYS A 921 17.50 25.40 2.37
N HIS A 922 17.17 25.80 1.13
CA HIS A 922 18.12 26.47 0.23
C HIS A 922 18.63 27.78 0.84
N LEU A 923 19.94 27.93 0.97
CA LEU A 923 20.58 29.12 1.55
C LEU A 923 20.70 30.27 0.52
N SER A 924 20.67 31.51 1.02
CA SER A 924 20.94 32.71 0.21
C SER A 924 22.34 32.68 -0.41
N TYR A 925 22.51 33.10 -1.67
CA TYR A 925 23.83 33.01 -2.32
C TYR A 925 24.90 33.84 -1.59
N ALA A 926 26.03 33.20 -1.27
CA ALA A 926 27.21 33.85 -0.69
C ALA A 926 28.46 33.50 -1.49
N LYS A 927 29.27 34.50 -1.85
CA LYS A 927 30.44 34.34 -2.73
C LYS A 927 31.47 33.38 -2.11
N GLY A 928 31.73 32.27 -2.79
CA GLY A 928 32.66 31.23 -2.34
C GLY A 928 32.05 30.17 -1.41
N ARG A 929 30.75 30.25 -1.13
CA ARG A 929 29.96 29.19 -0.48
C ARG A 929 28.96 28.59 -1.47
N ASN A 930 28.48 27.38 -1.19
CA ASN A 930 27.33 26.80 -1.88
C ASN A 930 26.01 27.29 -1.26
N THR A 931 24.88 26.94 -1.85
CA THR A 931 23.52 27.22 -1.34
C THR A 931 22.92 26.03 -0.57
N TYR A 932 23.75 25.05 -0.19
CA TYR A 932 23.33 23.78 0.38
C TYR A 932 23.61 23.70 1.89
N TYR A 933 22.59 23.33 2.65
CA TYR A 933 22.76 22.74 3.97
C TYR A 933 21.84 21.53 4.07
N ASN A 934 22.27 20.47 4.76
CA ASN A 934 21.44 19.30 4.99
C ASN A 934 20.38 19.61 6.07
N ALA A 935 19.35 20.34 5.65
CA ALA A 935 18.21 20.72 6.46
C ALA A 935 16.92 20.74 5.62
N VAL A 936 15.80 20.37 6.24
CA VAL A 936 14.46 20.36 5.63
C VAL A 936 13.43 21.11 6.46
N LEU A 937 12.50 21.76 5.76
CA LEU A 937 11.45 22.60 6.32
C LEU A 937 10.23 21.76 6.72
N LEU A 938 9.77 21.93 7.96
CA LEU A 938 8.70 21.18 8.60
C LEU A 938 7.59 22.10 9.11
N GLN A 939 6.38 21.55 9.22
CA GLN A 939 5.27 22.17 9.95
C GLN A 939 5.11 21.54 11.34
N SER A 940 4.50 22.28 12.26
CA SER A 940 3.93 21.72 13.48
C SER A 940 2.48 21.29 13.23
N PHE A 941 1.74 20.95 14.28
CA PHE A 941 0.32 20.64 14.15
C PHE A 941 -0.49 21.93 13.91
N LEU A 942 0.01 23.06 14.44
CA LEU A 942 -0.66 24.36 14.45
C LEU A 942 -0.11 25.36 13.44
N GLU A 943 1.21 25.39 13.23
CA GLU A 943 1.88 26.36 12.35
C GLU A 943 2.49 25.67 11.12
N LYS A 944 2.31 26.27 9.93
CA LYS A 944 2.93 25.80 8.69
C LYS A 944 4.38 26.27 8.59
N ASP A 945 5.28 25.39 8.13
CA ASP A 945 6.65 25.72 7.72
C ASP A 945 7.44 26.53 8.77
N CYS A 946 7.19 26.25 10.06
CA CYS A 946 7.70 26.94 11.25
C CYS A 946 8.90 26.25 11.92
N MET A 947 9.18 25.00 11.53
CA MET A 947 10.26 24.19 12.12
C MET A 947 11.23 23.73 11.04
N ILE A 948 12.48 23.46 11.43
CA ILE A 948 13.54 22.96 10.54
C ILE A 948 14.24 21.79 11.21
N SER A 949 14.43 20.70 10.47
CA SER A 949 15.26 19.56 10.83
C SER A 949 16.60 19.66 10.11
N GLY A 950 17.72 19.69 10.83
CA GLY A 950 19.04 19.78 10.22
C GLY A 950 20.09 18.88 10.88
N GLN A 951 21.17 18.58 10.15
CA GLN A 951 22.35 17.93 10.76
C GLN A 951 23.16 18.92 11.62
N TYR A 952 23.97 18.42 12.55
CA TYR A 952 25.00 19.23 13.21
C TYR A 952 25.96 19.86 12.16
N PRO A 953 26.44 21.10 12.39
CA PRO A 953 27.39 21.72 11.48
C PRO A 953 28.72 20.97 11.50
N LEU A 954 29.18 20.55 10.32
CA LEU A 954 30.57 20.14 10.12
C LEU A 954 31.48 21.38 10.27
N PRO A 955 32.74 21.25 10.75
CA PRO A 955 33.58 22.41 11.09
C PRO A 955 33.72 23.46 9.98
N GLU A 956 33.92 23.02 8.73
CA GLU A 956 34.04 23.90 7.55
C GLU A 956 32.72 24.61 7.20
N TYR A 957 31.59 23.97 7.48
CA TYR A 957 30.23 24.41 7.15
C TYR A 957 29.54 25.19 8.28
N THR A 958 30.32 25.65 9.27
CA THR A 958 29.78 26.36 10.43
C THR A 958 29.18 27.72 10.08
N GLU A 959 29.73 28.44 9.10
CA GLU A 959 29.12 29.67 8.55
C GLU A 959 27.78 29.40 7.87
N ASP A 960 27.62 28.20 7.29
CA ASP A 960 26.44 27.82 6.53
C ASP A 960 25.26 27.47 7.46
N LEU A 961 25.54 27.03 8.69
CA LEU A 961 24.53 27.02 9.77
C LEU A 961 24.10 28.46 10.17
N LEU A 962 25.03 29.42 10.25
CA LEU A 962 24.68 30.80 10.62
C LEU A 962 23.88 31.50 9.52
N ARG A 963 24.16 31.15 8.24
CA ARG A 963 23.30 31.47 7.09
C ARG A 963 21.92 30.82 7.23
N LEU A 964 21.83 29.50 7.45
CA LEU A 964 20.55 28.80 7.68
C LEU A 964 19.71 29.47 8.78
N ILE A 965 20.34 29.82 9.91
CA ILE A 965 19.68 30.48 11.03
C ILE A 965 19.11 31.84 10.59
N ARG A 966 19.88 32.65 9.86
CA ARG A 966 19.47 34.00 9.47
C ARG A 966 18.49 34.03 8.30
N ASP A 967 18.75 33.26 7.24
CA ASP A 967 17.94 33.18 6.02
C ASP A 967 16.50 32.70 6.32
N PHE A 968 16.34 31.82 7.31
CA PHE A 968 15.05 31.25 7.70
C PHE A 968 14.47 31.82 9.01
N ASP A 969 15.02 32.92 9.53
CA ASP A 969 14.57 33.58 10.76
C ASP A 969 14.43 32.63 11.97
N VAL A 970 15.44 31.79 12.19
CA VAL A 970 15.48 30.81 13.28
C VAL A 970 15.82 31.52 14.59
N ARG A 971 14.89 31.51 15.55
CA ARG A 971 15.10 32.13 16.87
C ARG A 971 15.38 31.13 17.97
N ILE A 972 15.02 29.85 17.78
CA ILE A 972 15.29 28.77 18.75
C ILE A 972 16.11 27.70 18.03
N VAL A 973 17.31 27.39 18.52
CA VAL A 973 18.20 26.36 17.99
C VAL A 973 18.39 25.27 19.03
N VAL A 974 18.06 24.03 18.71
CA VAL A 974 18.05 22.90 19.64
C VAL A 974 19.10 21.87 19.21
N PHE A 975 20.09 21.63 20.06
CA PHE A 975 21.06 20.55 19.88
C PHE A 975 20.66 19.36 20.75
N LEU A 976 20.34 18.22 20.12
CA LEU A 976 19.97 16.98 20.81
C LEU A 976 21.18 16.20 21.36
N CYS A 977 22.20 16.93 21.80
CA CYS A 977 23.43 16.50 22.46
C CYS A 977 24.04 17.70 23.24
N PRO A 978 25.17 17.51 23.98
CA PRO A 978 25.94 18.62 24.51
C PRO A 978 26.70 19.32 23.37
N VAL A 979 26.54 20.63 23.19
CA VAL A 979 27.16 21.42 22.10
C VAL A 979 28.69 21.32 22.14
N LYS A 980 29.27 21.29 23.34
CA LYS A 980 30.71 21.12 23.57
C LYS A 980 31.29 19.80 23.06
N ASP A 981 30.46 18.77 22.86
CA ASP A 981 30.91 17.46 22.36
C ASP A 981 31.05 17.49 20.81
N LEU A 982 30.58 18.57 20.15
CA LEU A 982 30.71 18.80 18.71
C LEU A 982 32.00 19.57 18.38
N ALA A 983 32.83 19.05 17.46
CA ALA A 983 34.12 19.66 17.09
C ALA A 983 34.01 21.12 16.60
N CYS A 984 32.95 21.41 15.86
CA CYS A 984 32.61 22.74 15.34
C CYS A 984 32.30 23.78 16.44
N SER A 985 31.86 23.39 17.64
CA SER A 985 31.46 24.35 18.69
C SER A 985 32.59 25.34 19.05
N SER A 986 33.83 24.87 18.98
CA SER A 986 35.05 25.66 19.20
C SER A 986 35.19 26.86 18.26
N THR A 987 34.61 26.84 17.06
CA THR A 987 34.76 27.90 16.04
C THR A 987 33.72 29.02 16.21
N TRP A 988 32.47 28.69 16.52
CA TRP A 988 31.35 29.67 16.51
C TRP A 988 30.67 29.92 17.85
N PHE A 989 30.72 28.97 18.79
CA PHE A 989 29.93 29.07 20.03
C PHE A 989 30.71 29.85 21.10
N PRO A 990 30.22 31.01 21.57
CA PRO A 990 30.94 31.84 22.52
C PRO A 990 30.80 31.33 23.97
N THR A 991 31.87 31.46 24.75
CA THR A 991 31.79 31.44 26.21
C THR A 991 31.39 32.82 26.75
N LYS A 992 31.06 32.94 28.04
CA LYS A 992 30.56 34.17 28.67
C LYS A 992 31.38 35.44 28.40
N THR A 993 32.69 35.31 28.22
CA THR A 993 33.63 36.41 28.01
C THR A 993 34.19 36.48 26.58
N GLN A 994 33.77 35.58 25.68
CA GLN A 994 34.30 35.46 24.33
C GLN A 994 33.32 35.99 23.28
N VAL A 995 33.84 36.75 22.33
CA VAL A 995 33.15 37.03 21.05
C VAL A 995 33.73 36.08 19.99
N LYS A 996 32.87 35.52 19.14
CA LYS A 996 33.28 34.66 18.02
C LYS A 996 33.03 35.38 16.70
N PHE A 997 33.90 35.12 15.73
CA PHE A 997 33.82 35.68 14.38
C PHE A 997 33.87 34.53 13.37
N VAL A 998 32.87 34.42 12.52
CA VAL A 998 32.71 33.33 11.54
C VAL A 998 32.27 33.93 10.23
N GLY A 999 33.20 34.10 9.30
CA GLY A 999 32.96 34.79 8.03
C GLY A 999 32.44 36.21 8.25
N ASN A 1000 31.22 36.49 7.78
CA ASN A 1000 30.57 37.79 7.99
C ASN A 1000 29.77 37.93 9.31
N PHE A 1001 29.72 36.89 10.15
CA PHE A 1001 28.97 36.87 11.40
C PHE A 1001 29.83 37.14 12.63
N THR A 1002 29.27 37.92 13.58
CA THR A 1002 29.81 38.10 14.94
C THR A 1002 28.81 37.54 15.94
N ILE A 1003 29.25 36.60 16.79
CA ILE A 1003 28.41 35.91 17.77
C ILE A 1003 28.82 36.33 19.18
N LYS A 1004 27.87 36.84 19.96
CA LYS A 1004 28.05 37.34 21.33
C LYS A 1004 27.17 36.57 22.31
N HIS A 1005 27.74 36.15 23.44
CA HIS A 1005 26.98 35.56 24.55
C HIS A 1005 26.18 36.66 25.28
N VAL A 1006 24.91 36.41 25.61
CA VAL A 1006 24.09 37.29 26.45
C VAL A 1006 23.97 36.71 27.85
N ASN A 1007 23.21 35.62 28.01
CA ASN A 1007 23.03 34.92 29.28
C ASN A 1007 22.90 33.40 29.08
N GLU A 1008 22.99 32.65 30.18
CA GLU A 1008 22.68 31.22 30.21
C GLU A 1008 21.75 30.91 31.38
N ALA A 1009 20.91 29.90 31.20
CA ALA A 1009 20.07 29.30 32.23
C ALA A 1009 20.19 27.77 32.15
N LYS A 1010 19.94 27.06 33.24
CA LYS A 1010 20.11 25.60 33.30
C LYS A 1010 18.98 24.95 34.09
N GLY A 1011 18.16 24.17 33.40
CA GLY A 1011 17.17 23.28 34.00
C GLY A 1011 17.76 21.90 34.33
N SER A 1012 16.89 20.96 34.71
CA SER A 1012 17.26 19.60 35.13
C SER A 1012 18.03 18.83 34.05
N HIS A 1013 17.50 18.83 32.82
CA HIS A 1013 18.01 18.03 31.70
C HIS A 1013 18.41 18.86 30.46
N VAL A 1014 18.21 20.18 30.52
CA VAL A 1014 18.39 21.12 29.39
C VAL A 1014 19.21 22.31 29.86
N LYS A 1015 20.14 22.79 29.03
CA LYS A 1015 20.78 24.10 29.22
C LYS A 1015 20.35 25.05 28.10
N MET A 1016 20.03 26.27 28.47
CA MET A 1016 19.69 27.39 27.59
C MET A 1016 20.84 28.41 27.57
N THR A 1017 21.17 28.93 26.40
CA THR A 1017 22.16 30.00 26.21
C THR A 1017 21.62 31.00 25.17
N LYS A 1018 21.37 32.25 25.55
CA LYS A 1018 20.88 33.27 24.62
C LYS A 1018 22.05 34.05 24.02
N LEU A 1019 22.04 34.19 22.70
CA LEU A 1019 23.11 34.77 21.89
C LEU A 1019 22.58 35.94 21.04
N ILE A 1020 23.48 36.83 20.65
CA ILE A 1020 23.25 37.82 19.59
C ILE A 1020 24.13 37.45 18.40
N LEU A 1021 23.51 37.34 17.24
CA LEU A 1021 24.11 37.11 15.93
C LEU A 1021 24.05 38.42 15.12
N GLN A 1022 25.17 39.11 15.02
CA GLN A 1022 25.32 40.32 14.19
C GLN A 1022 25.90 39.95 12.83
N ALA A 1023 25.43 40.59 11.76
CA ALA A 1023 26.03 40.51 10.42
C ALA A 1023 26.40 41.92 9.96
N LYS A 1024 27.47 42.08 9.17
CA LYS A 1024 28.04 43.40 8.83
C LYS A 1024 27.05 44.44 8.28
N GLU A 1025 26.02 44.00 7.57
CA GLU A 1025 25.11 44.85 6.79
C GLU A 1025 23.64 44.73 7.25
N ALA A 1026 23.35 44.06 8.38
CA ALA A 1026 21.97 43.83 8.81
C ALA A 1026 21.82 43.62 10.33
N ASN A 1027 20.64 44.01 10.85
CA ASN A 1027 20.29 44.13 12.28
C ASN A 1027 20.68 42.92 13.17
N ASP A 1028 20.90 43.21 14.45
CA ASP A 1028 21.16 42.23 15.52
C ASP A 1028 20.03 41.21 15.64
N MET A 1029 20.36 39.94 15.45
CA MET A 1029 19.44 38.82 15.57
C MET A 1029 19.66 38.12 16.92
N ARG A 1030 18.70 38.23 17.84
CA ARG A 1030 18.71 37.44 19.09
C ARG A 1030 18.24 36.02 18.80
N ILE A 1031 18.96 35.03 19.32
CA ILE A 1031 18.61 33.60 19.25
C ILE A 1031 18.80 32.93 20.61
N THR A 1032 17.95 31.96 20.94
CA THR A 1032 18.10 31.06 22.07
C THR A 1032 18.65 29.72 21.59
N VAL A 1033 19.78 29.27 22.14
CA VAL A 1033 20.33 27.93 21.90
C VAL A 1033 20.03 27.03 23.10
N LEU A 1034 19.42 25.89 22.84
CA LEU A 1034 19.12 24.84 23.82
C LEU A 1034 20.02 23.63 23.53
N GLU A 1035 20.63 23.06 24.57
CA GLU A 1035 21.43 21.82 24.49
C GLU A 1035 20.97 20.79 25.53
N CYS A 1036 21.16 19.50 25.23
CA CYS A 1036 20.79 18.37 26.09
C CYS A 1036 22.06 17.77 26.75
N PRO A 1037 22.50 18.22 27.95
CA PRO A 1037 23.85 17.96 28.45
C PRO A 1037 24.13 16.51 28.87
N THR A 1038 23.07 15.70 29.00
CA THR A 1038 23.12 14.26 29.34
C THR A 1038 23.08 13.36 28.12
N TRP A 1039 22.44 13.78 27.01
CA TRP A 1039 22.09 12.90 25.89
C TRP A 1039 23.23 12.77 24.88
N LYS A 1040 24.28 12.04 25.24
CA LYS A 1040 25.47 11.88 24.37
C LYS A 1040 25.19 11.03 23.14
N GLU A 1041 25.85 11.32 22.02
CA GLU A 1041 25.70 10.65 20.71
C GLU A 1041 25.69 9.11 20.81
N ARG A 1042 26.62 8.54 21.60
CA ARG A 1042 26.83 7.07 21.69
C ARG A 1042 25.94 6.35 22.71
N GLN A 1043 24.98 7.03 23.32
CA GLN A 1043 24.07 6.42 24.28
C GLN A 1043 22.91 5.72 23.54
N SER A 1044 22.80 4.41 23.69
CA SER A 1044 21.82 3.57 22.98
C SER A 1044 20.39 3.72 23.49
N THR A 1045 20.20 4.03 24.77
CA THR A 1045 18.90 4.35 25.35
C THR A 1045 18.64 5.84 25.29
N ALA A 1046 17.59 6.23 24.55
CA ALA A 1046 17.09 7.59 24.57
C ALA A 1046 16.37 7.87 25.90
N ASP A 1047 16.63 9.03 26.49
CA ASP A 1047 16.03 9.43 27.77
C ASP A 1047 14.73 10.21 27.53
N LYS A 1048 13.60 9.58 27.89
CA LYS A 1048 12.27 10.15 27.73
C LYS A 1048 12.05 11.44 28.54
N ARG A 1049 12.77 11.64 29.65
CA ARG A 1049 12.70 12.88 30.45
C ARG A 1049 13.46 14.01 29.80
N VAL A 1050 14.66 13.72 29.25
CA VAL A 1050 15.42 14.72 28.49
C VAL A 1050 14.65 15.18 27.25
N LEU A 1051 14.02 14.26 26.53
CA LEU A 1051 13.19 14.61 25.37
C LEU A 1051 11.95 15.41 25.76
N LEU A 1052 11.28 15.07 26.87
CA LEU A 1052 10.11 15.81 27.34
C LEU A 1052 10.47 17.23 27.79
N ASP A 1053 11.53 17.39 28.57
CA ASP A 1053 11.94 18.68 29.12
C ASP A 1053 12.44 19.64 28.03
N VAL A 1054 13.17 19.15 27.00
CA VAL A 1054 13.59 20.02 25.89
C VAL A 1054 12.40 20.45 25.02
N ILE A 1055 11.40 19.59 24.81
CA ILE A 1055 10.18 19.97 24.09
C ILE A 1055 9.34 20.98 24.88
N LYS A 1056 9.24 20.81 26.21
CA LYS A 1056 8.59 21.80 27.08
C LYS A 1056 9.27 23.16 26.97
N GLU A 1057 10.60 23.23 27.09
CA GLU A 1057 11.30 24.51 27.10
C GLU A 1057 11.36 25.20 25.73
N VAL A 1058 11.37 24.42 24.63
CA VAL A 1058 11.15 24.98 23.28
C VAL A 1058 9.78 25.64 23.17
N LYS A 1059 8.73 25.03 23.75
CA LYS A 1059 7.38 25.65 23.78
C LYS A 1059 7.35 26.89 24.68
N THR A 1060 8.00 26.88 25.85
CA THR A 1060 8.14 28.05 26.74
C THR A 1060 8.73 29.26 26.00
N GLU A 1061 9.83 29.06 25.27
CA GLU A 1061 10.49 30.14 24.52
C GLU A 1061 9.67 30.58 23.29
N LYS A 1062 9.05 29.64 22.56
CA LYS A 1062 8.25 29.90 21.35
C LYS A 1062 7.02 30.77 21.63
N ILE A 1063 6.39 30.64 22.81
CA ILE A 1063 5.26 31.51 23.22
C ILE A 1063 5.61 33.00 23.17
N ASN A 1064 6.88 33.35 23.46
CA ASN A 1064 7.35 34.73 23.56
C ASN A 1064 8.24 35.16 22.38
N THR A 1065 8.36 34.33 21.34
CA THR A 1065 9.35 34.50 20.28
C THR A 1065 8.78 34.14 18.90
N GLU A 1066 8.46 35.16 18.10
CA GLU A 1066 8.18 34.99 16.66
C GLU A 1066 9.42 34.49 15.91
N GLY A 1067 9.22 33.69 14.86
CA GLY A 1067 10.28 33.04 14.09
C GLY A 1067 10.26 31.51 14.19
N ARG A 1068 11.31 30.88 13.63
CA ARG A 1068 11.41 29.42 13.45
C ARG A 1068 12.21 28.70 14.54
N ILE A 1069 11.91 27.40 14.69
CA ILE A 1069 12.66 26.46 15.54
C ILE A 1069 13.52 25.56 14.65
N LEU A 1070 14.83 25.52 14.88
CA LEU A 1070 15.76 24.59 14.23
C LEU A 1070 16.16 23.50 15.24
N VAL A 1071 15.97 22.23 14.88
CA VAL A 1071 16.39 21.09 15.70
C VAL A 1071 17.47 20.32 14.98
N LEU A 1072 18.55 20.02 15.70
CA LEU A 1072 19.78 19.48 15.19
C LEU A 1072 20.13 18.15 15.88
N SER A 1073 20.42 17.15 15.06
CA SER A 1073 21.03 15.87 15.44
C SER A 1073 22.18 15.52 14.49
N SER A 1074 22.82 14.37 14.66
CA SER A 1074 23.97 13.94 13.84
C SER A 1074 23.66 13.93 12.35
N ASP A 1075 22.56 13.28 11.98
CA ASP A 1075 22.10 13.12 10.58
C ASP A 1075 20.86 13.96 10.26
N GLY A 1076 20.37 14.77 11.22
CA GLY A 1076 19.11 15.51 11.16
C GLY A 1076 17.84 14.66 11.23
N ALA A 1077 17.96 13.32 11.36
CA ALA A 1077 16.84 12.38 11.35
C ALA A 1077 16.70 11.63 12.69
N ALA A 1078 17.75 10.94 13.14
CA ALA A 1078 17.80 10.29 14.45
C ALA A 1078 17.64 11.33 15.57
N ARG A 1079 16.85 11.04 16.61
CA ARG A 1079 16.43 11.95 17.70
C ARG A 1079 15.54 13.12 17.25
N CYS A 1080 15.82 13.75 16.11
CA CYS A 1080 14.96 14.75 15.50
C CYS A 1080 13.56 14.18 15.20
N GLY A 1081 13.47 12.98 14.65
CA GLY A 1081 12.20 12.29 14.38
C GLY A 1081 11.31 12.20 15.63
N PRO A 1082 11.78 11.57 16.72
CA PRO A 1082 11.06 11.57 18.00
C PRO A 1082 10.73 12.96 18.54
N PHE A 1083 11.65 13.94 18.43
CA PHE A 1083 11.36 15.32 18.84
C PHE A 1083 10.15 15.89 18.10
N PHE A 1084 10.15 15.82 16.76
CA PHE A 1084 9.05 16.39 15.97
C PHE A 1084 7.75 15.62 16.13
N VAL A 1085 7.79 14.29 16.26
CA VAL A 1085 6.59 13.47 16.52
C VAL A 1085 5.97 13.84 17.87
N VAL A 1086 6.76 13.88 18.95
CA VAL A 1086 6.25 14.25 20.29
C VAL A 1086 5.80 15.72 20.33
N TYR A 1087 6.54 16.65 19.71
CA TYR A 1087 6.16 18.07 19.68
C TYR A 1087 4.76 18.27 19.08
N ASN A 1088 4.52 17.67 17.91
CA ASN A 1088 3.22 17.67 17.21
C ASN A 1088 2.13 16.97 18.04
N ALA A 1089 2.43 15.80 18.60
CA ALA A 1089 1.47 15.04 19.41
C ALA A 1089 1.04 15.81 20.67
N LEU A 1090 1.95 16.54 21.32
CA LEU A 1090 1.61 17.42 22.45
C LEU A 1090 0.79 18.65 22.02
N GLU A 1091 0.93 19.17 20.80
CA GLU A 1091 0.01 20.19 20.28
C GLU A 1091 -1.39 19.61 20.01
N GLN A 1092 -1.47 18.43 19.40
CA GLN A 1092 -2.74 17.71 19.17
C GLN A 1092 -3.48 17.43 20.49
N ILE A 1093 -2.76 16.94 21.50
CA ILE A 1093 -3.29 16.72 22.86
C ILE A 1093 -3.83 18.01 23.48
N THR A 1094 -3.11 19.12 23.31
CA THR A 1094 -3.52 20.43 23.87
C THR A 1094 -4.81 20.95 23.21
N VAL A 1095 -4.91 20.86 21.87
CA VAL A 1095 -5.98 21.50 21.10
C VAL A 1095 -7.20 20.60 20.90
N ASP A 1096 -7.02 19.29 20.69
CA ASP A 1096 -8.09 18.35 20.34
C ASP A 1096 -8.37 17.26 21.40
N ARG A 1097 -7.53 17.12 22.44
CA ARG A 1097 -7.61 16.03 23.45
C ARG A 1097 -7.56 14.61 22.85
N GLU A 1098 -6.88 14.49 21.71
CA GLU A 1098 -6.63 13.21 21.03
C GLU A 1098 -5.15 13.10 20.63
N VAL A 1099 -4.70 11.90 20.25
CA VAL A 1099 -3.35 11.65 19.75
C VAL A 1099 -3.34 10.60 18.63
N ASP A 1100 -2.62 10.86 17.53
CA ASP A 1100 -2.38 9.93 16.40
C ASP A 1100 -0.88 9.90 16.03
N ILE A 1101 -0.05 9.30 16.91
CA ILE A 1101 1.42 9.19 16.75
C ILE A 1101 1.81 8.64 15.36
N PHE A 1102 1.07 7.65 14.88
CA PHE A 1102 1.30 7.00 13.58
C PHE A 1102 1.09 7.95 12.40
N THR A 1103 -0.01 8.73 12.39
CA THR A 1103 -0.29 9.69 11.32
C THR A 1103 0.68 10.85 11.34
N ILE A 1104 1.04 11.35 12.53
CA ILE A 1104 2.08 12.37 12.70
C ILE A 1104 3.43 11.88 12.16
N ALA A 1105 3.84 10.66 12.51
CA ALA A 1105 5.08 10.07 12.00
C ALA A 1105 5.07 9.94 10.45
N ARG A 1106 3.94 9.56 9.84
CA ARG A 1106 3.80 9.54 8.37
C ARG A 1106 3.92 10.94 7.74
N GLN A 1107 3.25 11.95 8.29
CA GLN A 1107 3.32 13.33 7.76
C GLN A 1107 4.74 13.92 7.85
N LEU A 1108 5.51 13.55 8.88
CA LEU A 1108 6.91 13.92 9.00
C LEU A 1108 7.81 13.10 8.05
N GLN A 1109 7.58 11.79 7.90
CA GLN A 1109 8.31 10.93 6.95
C GLN A 1109 8.11 11.31 5.48
N VAL A 1110 7.06 12.05 5.12
CA VAL A 1110 6.93 12.65 3.78
C VAL A 1110 8.02 13.71 3.53
N ARG A 1111 8.46 14.45 4.56
CA ARG A 1111 9.46 15.53 4.45
C ARG A 1111 10.90 15.07 4.68
N ARG A 1112 11.13 14.13 5.61
CA ARG A 1112 12.42 13.44 5.80
C ARG A 1112 12.17 11.96 6.02
N THR A 1113 12.51 11.14 5.03
CA THR A 1113 12.17 9.71 5.01
C THR A 1113 12.76 8.93 6.18
N GLU A 1114 13.84 9.42 6.80
CA GLU A 1114 14.60 8.71 7.82
C GLU A 1114 14.07 8.94 9.24
N PHE A 1115 13.11 9.84 9.45
CA PHE A 1115 12.53 10.07 10.78
C PHE A 1115 11.91 8.81 11.38
N VAL A 1116 12.29 8.50 12.63
CA VAL A 1116 11.76 7.36 13.38
C VAL A 1116 11.92 6.07 12.57
N SER A 1117 13.18 5.74 12.27
CA SER A 1117 13.56 4.56 11.47
C SER A 1117 13.96 3.36 12.32
N THR A 1118 13.80 3.43 13.63
CA THR A 1118 13.98 2.29 14.55
C THR A 1118 12.76 2.13 15.45
N LEU A 1119 12.49 0.89 15.87
CA LEU A 1119 11.41 0.58 16.81
C LEU A 1119 11.63 1.27 18.17
N ASP A 1120 12.88 1.44 18.60
CA ASP A 1120 13.20 2.09 19.86
C ASP A 1120 12.94 3.61 19.81
N GLU A 1121 13.11 4.26 18.65
CA GLU A 1121 12.65 5.64 18.43
C GLU A 1121 11.12 5.76 18.40
N TYR A 1122 10.41 4.76 17.86
CA TYR A 1122 8.94 4.74 17.83
C TYR A 1122 8.37 4.52 19.23
N GLN A 1123 8.95 3.59 20.00
CA GLN A 1123 8.64 3.35 21.41
C GLN A 1123 8.86 4.61 22.26
N LEU A 1124 9.97 5.33 22.06
CA LEU A 1124 10.24 6.59 22.76
C LEU A 1124 9.11 7.62 22.57
N CYS A 1125 8.52 7.70 21.38
CA CYS A 1125 7.40 8.61 21.13
C CYS A 1125 6.19 8.26 22.01
N TYR A 1126 5.85 6.97 22.12
CA TYR A 1126 4.78 6.49 22.99
C TYR A 1126 5.10 6.72 24.48
N ASP A 1127 6.33 6.39 24.90
CA ASP A 1127 6.77 6.49 26.31
C ASP A 1127 6.82 7.93 26.82
N VAL A 1128 7.16 8.91 25.96
CA VAL A 1128 7.17 10.33 26.31
C VAL A 1128 5.76 10.90 26.40
N ILE A 1129 4.86 10.53 25.48
CA ILE A 1129 3.45 10.96 25.55
C ILE A 1129 2.75 10.35 26.77
N ALA A 1130 3.06 9.10 27.11
CA ALA A 1130 2.59 8.50 28.36
C ALA A 1130 3.16 9.19 29.61
N GLU A 1131 4.48 9.48 29.66
CA GLU A 1131 5.09 10.24 30.75
C GLU A 1131 4.47 11.64 30.88
N TYR A 1132 4.16 12.33 29.77
CA TYR A 1132 3.45 13.61 29.79
C TYR A 1132 2.07 13.47 30.43
N LEU A 1133 1.22 12.57 29.92
CA LEU A 1133 -0.16 12.42 30.39
C LEU A 1133 -0.23 11.93 31.85
N LEU A 1134 0.67 11.04 32.26
CA LEU A 1134 0.80 10.60 33.66
C LEU A 1134 1.08 11.76 34.62
N ASN A 1135 1.90 12.73 34.21
CA ASN A 1135 2.24 13.89 35.04
C ASN A 1135 1.16 14.99 34.96
N ASP A 1136 0.54 15.23 33.81
CA ASP A 1136 -0.59 16.17 33.68
C ASP A 1136 -1.79 15.77 34.56
N CYS A 1137 -2.09 14.46 34.65
CA CYS A 1137 -3.13 13.93 35.53
C CYS A 1137 -2.89 14.18 37.04
N VAL A 1138 -1.67 14.53 37.46
CA VAL A 1138 -1.37 14.91 38.86
C VAL A 1138 -1.72 16.38 39.13
N TYR A 1139 -1.68 17.24 38.11
CA TYR A 1139 -2.02 18.68 38.24
C TYR A 1139 -3.47 18.99 37.88
N GLY A 1140 -4.21 18.06 37.29
CA GLY A 1140 -5.65 18.21 36.98
C GLY A 1140 -6.62 18.08 38.16
N ASN A 1141 -6.12 18.04 39.41
CA ASN A 1141 -6.90 17.89 40.65
C ASN A 1141 -6.67 19.07 41.62
N VAL A 1142 -6.58 20.30 41.09
CA VAL A 1142 -6.46 21.57 41.84
C VAL A 1142 -7.44 22.59 41.27
#